data_AF-A0AAV1D3V1-F1
#
_entry.id   AF-A0AAV1D3V1-F1
#
_cell.length_a   1.000
_cell.length_b   1.000
_cell.length_c   1.000
_cell.angle_alpha   90.00
_cell.angle_beta   90.00
_cell.angle_gamma   90.00
#
_symmetry.space_group_name_H-M   'P 1'
#
loop_
_entity.id
_entity.type
_entity.pdbx_description
1 polymer ?
#
loop_
_entity_poly.entity_id
_entity_poly.type
_entity_poly.pdbx_seq_one_letter_code
_entity_poly.pdbx_strand_id
1 'polypeptide(L)'
;MHRVASAGNTSSSVRPRKEKRLTYVLNDADDTKHCAGINCLAVLKSTGADEHERLFTGSRDGTLKKWELTEDGATCSTTFESHVDWVNDAAIIGGNTLVSCSSDTTVKVWNCLHDGTCVRTLRQHSDYVTCLAAAENNCNIVASGGLGGEVFIWDLETALAPQSKTSDSTEDECANGIHGPGSSLPVTSLRPVNSSNSISLHTTQSQGYIPIAAKGHKESVYALAMNDSGNLLVSGGTEKVVRVWDPRSGTKTMKLRGHTDNIRALLLDSSGRYCLSGSSDSMIRLWDLGQQRCVHSYAVHTDSVWALASTPNFSHVYSGGRDLSLYLTDLATRESVLLCTKEHPILQLALHDDGIWVATTDSSVHRWPAEAQNPQKVFQRGGSFLAGNLSFSRARVSLEGSTPVPVYKEPSFSIPGTSGIVQHEILNNRRHVLTKDTDGIVKLWEITRGVVVENYGQVSFDKKKEELFEMVSIPAWFTVDTRLGNLAVHLDTPQCFSAEMYSADLSINGKPEDDKVNLARETLKGLLAHWLTKRRQRFGSQGSGNAEVHSGRGDISSRNIALSKGEVDGNAENDSMVYPPFEFSVAAPPSIITEGSQGGPWRKKITDLDGTEDEKDFPWWVLDCVLNNRLPPRENTKCSFYLFACEGSTVQISTQGKLSAPRILRIHKVINYVVEKMVLDKPLDTLYLHIPLSDKTYYSLHTLSHWLVRMVEETVRAQHASSPSKPIYLVGDSFGGCLALAVAARNPTIDLVLVLANPATSFGRSQLQPLLPLLESLPNELHFTVPYLLSFVMGEPMKMAMVTVDATLPPTVFLEKLSGNLTSLLPRLSTLSDIIPKDTLLWKLKLLKYAAAYANSRLHAVTAEVLLLASGKDNMLPSIDEAKRLEGSLKNCEVRIFKDNGHTILLEDGVNLLTIVKGTCKYRLSRKHDYVMGFIPPSKSEFKNALDNNRFYRYFTGPAMFSTLEDGKIVRGLSGVPDEGPVILVGYHMLMGLELVPLVEEFLRTKNILVRGIAHPTLFSELVRTDSKEFSYFDTLKIYGATPVSASNLFKLFKAKSHVLLYPGGAREALHRKGEMYKLFWPDQPEFVRMAAKFGATIVPFGVIGEDDIVELVLDYDDIMKIPVLNDYIRRNNELSRFRVRANVTGEVANQELYFPGLLPKIPGRLYYLFGKPIRTEGMEELLKDRQEARELYLQIKSEVENNMAYLMKKRVEDPYRNIFDRTAYRAFSAPIDQVPTFDP
;
A
#
# COMPACT_ATOMS: atom_id res chain seq x y z
N MET A 1 26.15 -22.65 -7.60
CA MET A 1 24.97 -23.41 -8.08
C MET A 1 24.31 -24.07 -6.87
N HIS A 2 23.30 -23.43 -6.29
CA HIS A 2 22.44 -24.08 -5.31
C HIS A 2 21.57 -25.12 -6.04
N ARG A 3 21.44 -26.32 -5.45
CA ARG A 3 20.49 -27.35 -5.85
C ARG A 3 19.11 -26.72 -6.10
N VAL A 4 18.60 -26.79 -7.32
CA VAL A 4 17.15 -26.82 -7.51
C VAL A 4 16.72 -28.17 -6.95
N ALA A 5 16.07 -28.15 -5.79
CA ALA A 5 15.59 -29.36 -5.15
C ALA A 5 14.62 -30.08 -6.10
N SER A 6 15.02 -31.22 -6.66
CA SER A 6 14.08 -32.16 -7.22
C SER A 6 13.26 -32.72 -6.04
N ALA A 7 12.04 -32.21 -5.89
CA ALA A 7 11.10 -32.74 -4.92
C ALA A 7 10.82 -34.21 -5.30
N GLY A 8 11.24 -35.13 -4.44
CA GLY A 8 10.91 -36.55 -4.55
C GLY A 8 9.40 -36.74 -4.57
N ASN A 9 8.90 -37.29 -5.67
CA ASN A 9 7.50 -37.67 -5.82
C ASN A 9 7.23 -38.96 -5.02
N THR A 10 6.76 -38.82 -3.79
CA THR A 10 6.10 -39.89 -3.04
C THR A 10 4.79 -39.38 -2.46
N SER A 11 3.73 -39.34 -3.26
CA SER A 11 2.35 -39.53 -2.81
C SER A 11 1.40 -39.45 -4.01
N SER A 12 0.58 -40.49 -4.16
CA SER A 12 -0.51 -40.62 -5.13
C SER A 12 -1.61 -39.58 -4.92
N SER A 13 -1.39 -38.35 -5.40
CA SER A 13 -2.47 -37.41 -5.69
C SER A 13 -2.38 -37.06 -7.17
N VAL A 14 -3.45 -37.31 -7.93
CA VAL A 14 -3.60 -36.80 -9.31
C VAL A 14 -3.67 -35.28 -9.22
N ARG A 15 -2.52 -34.61 -9.27
CA ARG A 15 -2.46 -33.15 -9.46
C ARG A 15 -2.97 -32.86 -10.88
N PRO A 16 -3.85 -31.86 -11.07
CA PRO A 16 -4.22 -31.42 -12.40
C PRO A 16 -2.94 -31.06 -13.17
N ARG A 17 -2.85 -31.49 -14.44
CA ARG A 17 -1.73 -31.15 -15.33
C ARG A 17 -1.53 -29.64 -15.29
N LYS A 18 -0.42 -29.17 -14.71
CA LYS A 18 -0.09 -27.74 -14.68
C LYS A 18 0.04 -27.27 -16.13
N GLU A 19 -0.83 -26.36 -16.55
CA GLU A 19 -0.76 -25.76 -17.88
C GLU A 19 0.59 -25.07 -18.08
N LYS A 20 1.06 -25.04 -19.33
CA LYS A 20 2.40 -24.60 -19.69
C LYS A 20 2.53 -23.08 -19.58
N ARG A 21 3.71 -22.63 -19.13
CA ARG A 21 4.09 -21.23 -18.94
C ARG A 21 4.40 -20.55 -20.28
N LEU A 22 4.09 -19.25 -20.37
CA LEU A 22 4.62 -18.37 -21.41
C LEU A 22 5.65 -17.43 -20.78
N THR A 23 6.80 -17.23 -21.40
CA THR A 23 7.81 -16.26 -20.95
C THR A 23 8.15 -15.31 -22.08
N TYR A 24 8.35 -14.03 -21.79
CA TYR A 24 8.96 -13.10 -22.74
C TYR A 24 10.18 -12.43 -22.11
N VAL A 25 11.22 -12.18 -22.91
CA VAL A 25 12.50 -11.64 -22.44
C VAL A 25 12.66 -10.23 -22.95
N LEU A 26 12.84 -9.30 -22.02
CA LEU A 26 13.11 -7.89 -22.30
C LEU A 26 14.61 -7.65 -22.28
N ASN A 27 15.10 -7.03 -23.34
CA ASN A 27 16.52 -6.70 -23.51
C ASN A 27 16.68 -5.18 -23.66
N ASP A 28 17.61 -4.62 -22.88
CA ASP A 28 18.04 -3.21 -22.95
C ASP A 28 19.56 -3.11 -23.22
N ALA A 29 20.22 -4.27 -23.36
CA ALA A 29 21.62 -4.39 -23.67
C ALA A 29 21.84 -4.46 -25.19
N ASP A 30 23.04 -4.03 -25.61
CA ASP A 30 23.52 -4.18 -26.99
C ASP A 30 23.60 -5.66 -27.35
N ASP A 31 22.71 -6.09 -28.24
CA ASP A 31 22.56 -7.49 -28.65
C ASP A 31 23.79 -8.01 -29.44
N THR A 32 24.76 -7.16 -29.75
CA THR A 32 26.05 -7.58 -30.32
C THR A 32 27.06 -8.02 -29.25
N LYS A 33 26.79 -7.80 -27.96
CA LYS A 33 27.68 -8.14 -26.85
C LYS A 33 27.05 -9.15 -25.89
N HIS A 34 27.88 -9.90 -25.19
CA HIS A 34 27.38 -10.76 -24.11
C HIS A 34 27.05 -9.91 -22.88
N CYS A 35 25.99 -10.27 -22.15
CA CYS A 35 25.57 -9.58 -20.92
C CYS A 35 25.79 -10.42 -19.65
N ALA A 36 26.32 -11.63 -19.79
CA ALA A 36 26.62 -12.52 -18.67
C ALA A 36 27.93 -13.30 -18.91
N GLY A 37 28.41 -13.98 -17.86
CA GLY A 37 29.67 -14.73 -17.89
C GLY A 37 29.78 -15.77 -19.01
N ILE A 38 30.97 -15.94 -19.55
CA ILE A 38 31.23 -16.81 -20.71
C ILE A 38 31.75 -18.17 -20.22
N ASN A 39 30.99 -19.23 -20.50
CA ASN A 39 31.32 -20.58 -20.03
C ASN A 39 32.23 -21.33 -21.00
N CYS A 40 32.16 -21.05 -22.31
CA CYS A 40 32.92 -21.80 -23.30
C CYS A 40 33.45 -20.95 -24.45
N LEU A 41 34.54 -21.45 -25.03
CA LEU A 41 35.30 -20.84 -26.11
C LEU A 41 35.62 -21.91 -27.15
N ALA A 42 35.43 -21.61 -28.43
CA ALA A 42 35.91 -22.46 -29.52
C ALA A 42 36.53 -21.58 -30.60
N VAL A 43 37.74 -21.93 -31.05
CA VAL A 43 38.49 -21.13 -32.04
C VAL A 43 38.58 -21.91 -33.34
N LEU A 44 38.19 -21.29 -34.45
CA LEU A 44 38.36 -21.85 -35.78
C LEU A 44 39.62 -21.28 -36.42
N LYS A 45 40.60 -22.14 -36.69
CA LYS A 45 41.84 -21.76 -37.40
C LYS A 45 41.55 -21.62 -38.89
N SER A 46 41.99 -20.52 -39.51
CA SER A 46 41.93 -20.37 -40.97
C SER A 46 42.97 -21.29 -41.63
N THR A 47 42.55 -22.06 -42.64
CA THR A 47 43.43 -22.96 -43.41
C THR A 47 43.71 -22.43 -44.83
N GLY A 48 43.52 -21.13 -45.08
CA GLY A 48 43.68 -20.53 -46.41
C GLY A 48 43.95 -19.02 -46.41
N ALA A 49 44.14 -18.44 -47.59
CA ALA A 49 44.54 -17.06 -47.84
C ALA A 49 43.47 -15.97 -47.52
N ASP A 50 42.34 -16.33 -46.93
CA ASP A 50 41.37 -15.39 -46.36
C ASP A 50 41.66 -15.21 -44.86
N GLU A 51 42.15 -14.01 -44.51
CA GLU A 51 42.83 -13.64 -43.26
C GLU A 51 41.91 -13.33 -42.07
N HIS A 52 40.88 -14.12 -41.79
CA HIS A 52 40.00 -13.84 -40.63
C HIS A 52 39.88 -15.03 -39.69
N GLU A 53 40.60 -14.95 -38.56
CA GLU A 53 40.42 -15.82 -37.40
C GLU A 53 39.01 -15.62 -36.83
N ARG A 54 38.36 -16.72 -36.45
CA ARG A 54 37.00 -16.69 -35.88
C ARG A 54 36.98 -17.30 -34.49
N LEU A 55 36.43 -16.54 -33.54
CA LEU A 55 36.21 -16.99 -32.17
C LEU A 55 34.71 -17.19 -31.93
N PHE A 56 34.35 -18.31 -31.33
CA PHE A 56 33.00 -18.59 -30.87
C PHE A 56 32.98 -18.55 -29.34
N THR A 57 32.03 -17.82 -28.78
CA THR A 57 31.85 -17.68 -27.34
C THR A 57 30.45 -18.13 -26.96
N GLY A 58 30.33 -18.98 -25.93
CA GLY A 58 29.05 -19.39 -25.36
C GLY A 58 28.87 -18.84 -23.96
N SER A 59 27.75 -18.15 -23.74
CA SER A 59 27.51 -17.35 -22.54
C SER A 59 26.36 -17.87 -21.68
N ARG A 60 26.40 -17.46 -20.42
CA ARG A 60 25.30 -17.61 -19.45
C ARG A 60 24.08 -16.75 -19.80
N ASP A 61 24.16 -15.89 -20.80
CA ASP A 61 22.98 -15.18 -21.32
C ASP A 61 22.10 -16.05 -22.23
N GLY A 62 22.54 -17.28 -22.52
CA GLY A 62 21.82 -18.24 -23.35
C GLY A 62 22.10 -18.09 -24.85
N THR A 63 23.06 -17.25 -25.23
CA THR A 63 23.46 -17.04 -26.63
C THR A 63 24.86 -17.61 -26.90
N LEU A 64 25.10 -17.98 -28.17
CA LEU A 64 26.45 -18.10 -28.72
C LEU A 64 26.70 -16.91 -29.66
N LYS A 65 27.93 -16.43 -29.72
CA LYS A 65 28.34 -15.38 -30.65
C LYS A 65 29.56 -15.79 -31.45
N LYS A 66 29.58 -15.40 -32.72
CA LYS A 66 30.72 -15.52 -33.63
C LYS A 66 31.38 -14.16 -33.77
N TRP A 67 32.67 -14.11 -33.43
CA TRP A 67 33.51 -12.94 -33.52
C TRP A 67 34.46 -13.07 -34.70
N GLU A 68 34.48 -12.07 -35.56
CA GLU A 68 35.51 -11.90 -36.56
C GLU A 68 36.63 -11.05 -35.95
N LEU A 69 37.84 -11.60 -35.94
CA LEU A 69 39.00 -10.99 -35.32
C LEU A 69 39.83 -10.25 -36.39
N THR A 70 40.12 -8.98 -36.15
CA THR A 70 41.03 -8.16 -36.96
C THR A 70 42.18 -7.63 -36.10
N GLU A 71 43.21 -7.06 -36.71
CA GLU A 71 44.35 -6.49 -35.95
C GLU A 71 43.91 -5.35 -35.00
N ASP A 72 42.89 -4.59 -35.38
CA ASP A 72 42.41 -3.39 -34.65
C ASP A 72 41.23 -3.68 -33.68
N GLY A 73 40.62 -4.86 -33.71
CA GLY A 73 39.45 -5.16 -32.86
C GLY A 73 38.69 -6.44 -33.20
N ALA A 74 37.55 -6.65 -32.53
CA ALA A 74 36.66 -7.78 -32.78
C ALA A 74 35.24 -7.28 -33.06
N THR A 75 34.62 -7.81 -34.11
CA THR A 75 33.23 -7.50 -34.47
C THR A 75 32.35 -8.73 -34.31
N CYS A 76 31.18 -8.57 -33.69
CA CYS A 76 30.19 -9.64 -33.62
C CYS A 76 29.51 -9.77 -34.99
N SER A 77 29.74 -10.90 -35.66
CA SER A 77 29.20 -11.17 -37.00
C SER A 77 27.86 -11.91 -36.95
N THR A 78 27.62 -12.75 -35.95
CA THR A 78 26.39 -13.56 -35.84
C THR A 78 26.10 -13.92 -34.38
N THR A 79 24.84 -13.77 -33.96
CA THR A 79 24.32 -14.27 -32.67
C THR A 79 23.43 -15.49 -32.93
N PHE A 80 23.72 -16.61 -32.27
CA PHE A 80 22.97 -17.86 -32.41
C PHE A 80 21.95 -17.96 -31.26
N GLU A 81 20.69 -17.66 -31.54
CA GLU A 81 19.64 -17.49 -30.53
C GLU A 81 18.62 -18.63 -30.50
N SER A 82 18.99 -19.80 -29.94
CA SER A 82 18.04 -20.91 -29.78
C SER A 82 18.03 -21.55 -28.40
N HIS A 83 19.11 -21.42 -27.62
CA HIS A 83 19.13 -21.88 -26.24
C HIS A 83 18.29 -20.95 -25.36
N VAL A 84 17.68 -21.52 -24.32
CA VAL A 84 16.81 -20.78 -23.37
C VAL A 84 17.40 -20.67 -21.96
N ASP A 85 18.61 -21.19 -21.79
CA ASP A 85 19.36 -21.22 -20.54
C ASP A 85 20.87 -21.25 -20.86
N TRP A 86 21.72 -21.21 -19.83
CA TRP A 86 23.17 -21.07 -19.98
C TRP A 86 23.76 -22.03 -21.01
N VAL A 87 24.52 -21.51 -21.96
CA VAL A 87 25.35 -22.34 -22.84
C VAL A 87 26.57 -22.75 -22.01
N ASN A 88 26.75 -24.04 -21.80
CA ASN A 88 27.77 -24.55 -20.88
C ASN A 88 29.05 -24.95 -21.62
N ASP A 89 28.92 -25.52 -22.81
CA ASP A 89 30.07 -25.94 -23.62
C ASP A 89 29.77 -25.87 -25.11
N ALA A 90 30.82 -25.73 -25.92
CA ALA A 90 30.73 -25.70 -27.37
C ALA A 90 31.99 -26.26 -28.03
N ALA A 91 31.82 -27.03 -29.10
CA ALA A 91 32.89 -27.64 -29.86
C ALA A 91 32.67 -27.46 -31.37
N ILE A 92 33.74 -27.17 -32.10
CA ILE A 92 33.74 -27.07 -33.56
C ILE A 92 34.20 -28.40 -34.13
N ILE A 93 33.50 -28.87 -35.16
CA ILE A 93 33.65 -30.20 -35.70
C ILE A 93 33.67 -30.12 -37.22
N GLY A 94 34.67 -30.73 -37.84
CA GLY A 94 34.80 -30.78 -39.30
C GLY A 94 34.94 -29.39 -39.96
N GLY A 95 35.29 -28.36 -39.19
CA GLY A 95 35.51 -26.98 -39.67
C GLY A 95 34.25 -26.20 -40.08
N ASN A 96 33.08 -26.83 -40.13
CA ASN A 96 31.83 -26.18 -40.58
C ASN A 96 30.63 -26.36 -39.61
N THR A 97 30.74 -27.26 -38.64
CA THR A 97 29.66 -27.60 -37.72
C THR A 97 30.04 -27.18 -36.31
N LEU A 98 29.16 -26.42 -35.65
CA LEU A 98 29.29 -26.08 -34.24
C LEU A 98 28.29 -26.91 -33.45
N VAL A 99 28.72 -27.52 -32.36
CA VAL A 99 27.82 -28.23 -31.42
C VAL A 99 27.92 -27.54 -30.07
N SER A 100 26.78 -27.25 -29.46
CA SER A 100 26.70 -26.65 -28.14
C SER A 100 25.81 -27.44 -27.20
N CYS A 101 26.07 -27.33 -25.91
CA CYS A 101 25.23 -27.91 -24.88
C CYS A 101 24.81 -26.85 -23.85
N SER A 102 23.62 -27.02 -23.27
CA SER A 102 23.03 -26.00 -22.40
C SER A 102 22.36 -26.59 -21.16
N SER A 103 22.18 -25.71 -20.18
CA SER A 103 21.34 -25.94 -19.01
C SER A 103 19.85 -26.04 -19.37
N ASP A 104 19.45 -25.80 -20.62
CA ASP A 104 18.10 -26.06 -21.12
C ASP A 104 17.81 -27.55 -21.42
N THR A 105 18.73 -28.43 -21.01
CA THR A 105 18.73 -29.90 -21.21
C THR A 105 18.91 -30.34 -22.65
N THR A 106 19.34 -29.45 -23.55
CA THR A 106 19.52 -29.77 -24.98
C THR A 106 20.96 -29.71 -25.44
N VAL A 107 21.25 -30.48 -26.48
CA VAL A 107 22.44 -30.33 -27.33
C VAL A 107 21.96 -29.84 -28.69
N LYS A 108 22.57 -28.77 -29.19
CA LYS A 108 22.20 -28.16 -30.48
C LYS A 108 23.35 -28.24 -31.46
N VAL A 109 22.99 -28.48 -32.72
CA VAL A 109 23.91 -28.52 -33.85
C VAL A 109 23.61 -27.33 -34.75
N TRP A 110 24.65 -26.59 -35.10
CA TRP A 110 24.58 -25.32 -35.82
C TRP A 110 25.49 -25.35 -37.04
N ASN A 111 25.10 -24.62 -38.07
CA ASN A 111 25.99 -24.30 -39.17
C ASN A 111 26.83 -23.07 -38.79
N CYS A 112 28.14 -23.24 -38.61
CA CYS A 112 29.00 -22.17 -38.09
C CYS A 112 29.46 -21.14 -39.14
N LEU A 113 29.30 -21.46 -40.44
CA LEU A 113 29.72 -20.60 -41.56
C LEU A 113 28.59 -19.74 -42.13
N HIS A 114 27.32 -20.10 -41.87
CA HIS A 114 26.14 -19.38 -42.36
C HIS A 114 25.53 -18.44 -41.28
N ASP A 115 24.27 -18.05 -41.44
CA ASP A 115 23.44 -17.15 -40.62
C ASP A 115 23.18 -17.59 -39.16
N GLY A 116 23.86 -18.64 -38.70
CA GLY A 116 23.74 -19.16 -37.33
C GLY A 116 22.46 -19.94 -37.05
N THR A 117 21.83 -20.48 -38.09
CA THR A 117 20.64 -21.33 -37.97
C THR A 117 20.92 -22.63 -37.20
N CYS A 118 20.01 -22.96 -36.28
CA CYS A 118 20.02 -24.23 -35.55
C CYS A 118 19.51 -25.35 -36.45
N VAL A 119 20.39 -26.27 -36.85
CA VAL A 119 20.08 -27.40 -37.75
C VAL A 119 19.29 -28.49 -37.02
N ARG A 120 19.67 -28.81 -35.77
CA ARG A 120 19.08 -29.91 -35.00
C ARG A 120 19.12 -29.61 -33.50
N THR A 121 18.06 -29.96 -32.78
CA THR A 121 18.01 -29.95 -31.31
C THR A 121 17.83 -31.39 -30.82
N LEU A 122 18.78 -31.86 -30.01
CA LEU A 122 18.84 -33.19 -29.41
C LEU A 122 18.41 -33.08 -27.95
N ARG A 123 17.49 -33.96 -27.51
CA ARG A 123 16.70 -33.82 -26.26
C ARG A 123 16.75 -35.06 -25.36
N GLN A 124 17.80 -35.87 -25.47
CA GLN A 124 17.90 -37.14 -24.75
C GLN A 124 18.38 -36.99 -23.29
N HIS A 125 19.03 -35.88 -22.93
CA HIS A 125 19.43 -35.59 -21.55
C HIS A 125 18.22 -35.22 -20.68
N SER A 126 18.19 -35.72 -19.44
CA SER A 126 17.08 -35.44 -18.50
C SER A 126 17.30 -34.21 -17.61
N ASP A 127 18.54 -33.70 -17.56
CA ASP A 127 18.97 -32.55 -16.74
C ASP A 127 20.01 -31.70 -17.52
N TYR A 128 20.60 -30.69 -16.88
CA TYR A 128 21.52 -29.74 -17.51
C TYR A 128 22.70 -30.46 -18.17
N VAL A 129 22.99 -30.11 -19.41
CA VAL A 129 24.14 -30.66 -20.16
C VAL A 129 25.32 -29.73 -19.94
N THR A 130 26.37 -30.21 -19.28
CA THR A 130 27.43 -29.38 -18.69
C THR A 130 28.71 -29.33 -19.52
N CYS A 131 28.97 -30.34 -20.35
CA CYS A 131 30.23 -30.49 -21.06
C CYS A 131 30.07 -31.30 -22.35
N LEU A 132 30.97 -31.04 -23.29
CA LEU A 132 31.14 -31.73 -24.56
C LEU A 132 32.55 -32.30 -24.68
N ALA A 133 32.70 -33.30 -25.55
CA ALA A 133 34.00 -33.72 -26.05
C ALA A 133 33.88 -34.12 -27.51
N ALA A 134 34.82 -33.69 -28.33
CA ALA A 134 34.86 -34.01 -29.76
C ALA A 134 36.23 -34.59 -30.12
N ALA A 135 36.26 -35.47 -31.12
CA ALA A 135 37.50 -35.98 -31.69
C ALA A 135 37.96 -35.08 -32.84
N GLU A 136 39.22 -34.62 -32.80
CA GLU A 136 39.77 -33.71 -33.81
C GLU A 136 39.90 -34.39 -35.19
N ASN A 137 40.37 -35.64 -35.25
CA ASN A 137 40.54 -36.38 -36.51
C ASN A 137 39.28 -37.14 -36.96
N ASN A 138 38.37 -37.45 -36.02
CA ASN A 138 37.10 -38.14 -36.32
C ASN A 138 35.92 -37.19 -36.10
N CYS A 139 35.69 -36.33 -37.09
CA CYS A 139 34.69 -35.27 -37.04
C CYS A 139 33.22 -35.75 -37.06
N ASN A 140 32.96 -37.06 -36.97
CA ASN A 140 31.59 -37.56 -36.87
C ASN A 140 31.12 -37.80 -35.43
N ILE A 141 32.06 -37.91 -34.47
CA ILE A 141 31.75 -38.35 -33.11
C ILE A 141 31.84 -37.18 -32.10
N VAL A 142 30.77 -37.01 -31.31
CA VAL A 142 30.71 -36.09 -30.17
C VAL A 142 30.23 -36.84 -28.95
N ALA A 143 30.74 -36.50 -27.78
CA ALA A 143 30.16 -36.92 -26.50
C ALA A 143 29.59 -35.71 -25.76
N SER A 144 28.49 -35.91 -25.03
CA SER A 144 27.93 -34.91 -24.12
C SER A 144 27.60 -35.52 -22.76
N GLY A 145 27.85 -34.76 -21.70
CA GLY A 145 27.69 -35.17 -20.31
C GLY A 145 26.78 -34.21 -19.56
N GLY A 146 25.97 -34.74 -18.63
CA GLY A 146 24.98 -33.94 -17.91
C GLY A 146 24.93 -34.20 -16.40
N LEU A 147 24.13 -33.38 -15.71
CA LEU A 147 23.94 -33.46 -14.26
C LEU A 147 23.15 -34.69 -13.81
N GLY A 148 22.32 -35.29 -14.68
CA GLY A 148 21.63 -36.55 -14.42
C GLY A 148 22.55 -37.77 -14.44
N GLY A 149 23.85 -37.57 -14.72
CA GLY A 149 24.86 -38.62 -14.80
C GLY A 149 24.89 -39.34 -16.15
N GLU A 150 24.09 -38.91 -17.12
CA GLU A 150 24.14 -39.45 -18.47
C GLU A 150 25.37 -38.94 -19.23
N VAL A 151 25.97 -39.86 -19.99
CA VAL A 151 26.95 -39.54 -21.02
C VAL A 151 26.48 -40.19 -22.32
N PHE A 152 26.21 -39.36 -23.32
CA PHE A 152 25.74 -39.79 -24.64
C PHE A 152 26.82 -39.52 -25.67
N ILE A 153 27.00 -40.48 -26.58
CA ILE A 153 27.89 -40.39 -27.73
C ILE A 153 27.02 -40.32 -28.99
N TRP A 154 27.27 -39.28 -29.78
CA TRP A 154 26.51 -38.85 -30.94
C TRP A 154 27.35 -39.08 -32.20
N ASP A 155 26.70 -39.68 -33.18
CA ASP A 155 27.14 -39.78 -34.57
C ASP A 155 26.37 -38.71 -35.34
N LEU A 156 27.07 -37.62 -35.70
CA LEU A 156 26.43 -36.43 -36.24
C LEU A 156 25.84 -36.67 -37.62
N GLU A 157 26.52 -37.41 -38.48
CA GLU A 157 26.05 -37.77 -39.83
C GLU A 157 24.72 -38.52 -39.73
N THR A 158 24.63 -39.51 -38.84
CA THR A 158 23.39 -40.27 -38.61
C THR A 158 22.31 -39.42 -37.93
N ALA A 159 22.67 -38.53 -37.00
CA ALA A 159 21.72 -37.68 -36.28
C ALA A 159 21.08 -36.60 -37.16
N LEU A 160 21.80 -36.17 -38.21
CA LEU A 160 21.41 -35.13 -39.17
C LEU A 160 20.71 -35.70 -40.42
N ALA A 161 20.72 -37.01 -40.65
CA ALA A 161 20.06 -37.63 -41.79
C ALA A 161 18.53 -37.33 -41.84
N PRO A 162 17.96 -37.01 -43.01
CA PRO A 162 16.55 -36.65 -43.15
C PRO A 162 15.63 -37.83 -42.81
N GLN A 163 14.63 -37.60 -41.96
CA GLN A 163 13.62 -38.60 -41.63
C GLN A 163 12.60 -38.73 -42.78
N SER A 164 12.49 -39.91 -43.39
CA SER A 164 11.43 -40.20 -44.36
C SER A 164 10.07 -40.24 -43.64
N LYS A 165 9.17 -39.31 -43.96
CA LYS A 165 7.76 -39.36 -43.54
C LYS A 165 7.08 -40.51 -44.27
N THR A 166 6.77 -41.62 -43.60
CA THR A 166 5.70 -42.51 -44.06
C THR A 166 4.37 -41.82 -43.76
N SER A 167 3.64 -41.47 -44.81
CA SER A 167 2.29 -40.90 -44.74
C SER A 167 1.29 -41.98 -44.33
N ASP A 168 0.77 -41.91 -43.10
CA ASP A 168 -0.52 -42.51 -42.79
C ASP A 168 -1.59 -41.42 -42.85
N SER A 169 -2.34 -41.45 -43.95
CA SER A 169 -3.62 -40.78 -44.09
C SER A 169 -4.71 -41.84 -44.25
N THR A 170 -5.83 -41.56 -43.58
CA THR A 170 -7.20 -42.09 -43.73
C THR A 170 -7.64 -43.31 -42.92
N GLU A 171 -8.76 -43.08 -42.25
CA GLU A 171 -9.59 -43.95 -41.42
C GLU A 171 -10.21 -45.14 -42.20
N ASP A 172 -10.47 -46.22 -41.46
CA ASP A 172 -11.42 -47.33 -41.63
C ASP A 172 -11.91 -47.73 -43.05
N GLU A 173 -11.63 -48.99 -43.46
CA GLU A 173 -12.62 -50.03 -43.78
C GLU A 173 -11.97 -51.38 -44.20
N CYS A 174 -12.79 -52.43 -44.20
CA CYS A 174 -12.45 -53.86 -44.11
C CYS A 174 -11.99 -54.55 -45.42
N ALA A 175 -11.29 -55.69 -45.23
CA ALA A 175 -11.27 -56.95 -46.02
C ALA A 175 -10.25 -57.21 -47.18
N ASN A 176 -9.59 -58.38 -47.01
CA ASN A 176 -9.12 -59.39 -47.99
C ASN A 176 -7.98 -59.11 -49.00
N GLY A 177 -6.88 -59.88 -48.84
CA GLY A 177 -6.45 -60.83 -49.88
C GLY A 177 -5.07 -60.66 -50.59
N ILE A 178 -4.15 -61.59 -50.28
CA ILE A 178 -3.33 -62.43 -51.20
C ILE A 178 -2.07 -61.85 -51.96
N HIS A 179 -0.94 -62.55 -51.72
CA HIS A 179 0.33 -62.78 -52.48
C HIS A 179 1.34 -61.63 -52.85
N GLY A 180 2.63 -61.87 -52.50
CA GLY A 180 3.83 -61.04 -52.81
C GLY A 180 4.44 -61.26 -54.21
N PRO A 181 5.78 -61.24 -54.45
CA PRO A 181 6.94 -60.75 -53.67
C PRO A 181 7.89 -59.81 -54.49
N GLY A 182 9.00 -59.30 -53.90
CA GLY A 182 10.22 -59.03 -54.70
C GLY A 182 11.12 -57.82 -54.36
N SER A 183 12.28 -58.12 -53.75
CA SER A 183 13.62 -57.47 -53.92
C SER A 183 13.79 -55.98 -53.52
N SER A 184 14.90 -55.48 -52.98
CA SER A 184 16.23 -56.01 -52.63
C SER A 184 16.90 -55.01 -51.67
N LEU A 185 17.52 -55.51 -50.61
CA LEU A 185 18.42 -54.75 -49.73
C LEU A 185 19.83 -54.75 -50.34
N PRO A 186 20.66 -53.72 -50.08
CA PRO A 186 22.06 -53.91 -49.73
C PRO A 186 22.22 -53.79 -48.21
N VAL A 187 22.95 -54.76 -47.68
CA VAL A 187 23.33 -54.94 -46.28
C VAL A 187 24.50 -54.02 -45.94
N THR A 188 24.44 -53.34 -44.79
CA THR A 188 25.59 -53.20 -43.87
C THR A 188 25.07 -52.96 -42.46
N SER A 189 24.93 -54.06 -41.71
CA SER A 189 24.49 -54.09 -40.32
C SER A 189 25.68 -54.27 -39.39
N LEU A 190 25.76 -53.49 -38.31
CA LEU A 190 26.46 -53.86 -37.09
C LEU A 190 25.42 -54.16 -36.00
N ARG A 191 25.19 -55.45 -35.74
CA ARG A 191 24.48 -55.96 -34.56
C ARG A 191 25.50 -56.49 -33.55
N PRO A 192 25.23 -56.40 -32.24
CA PRO A 192 25.66 -57.41 -31.30
C PRO A 192 24.48 -58.21 -30.74
N VAL A 193 24.70 -59.52 -30.65
CA VAL A 193 23.89 -60.53 -29.97
C VAL A 193 24.42 -60.66 -28.53
N ASN A 194 23.61 -60.47 -27.49
CA ASN A 194 23.07 -61.55 -26.64
C ASN A 194 22.43 -61.08 -25.30
N SER A 195 21.33 -61.78 -24.99
CA SER A 195 20.75 -62.20 -23.69
C SER A 195 21.01 -61.43 -22.38
N SER A 196 19.93 -60.93 -21.76
CA SER A 196 19.31 -61.50 -20.54
C SER A 196 18.19 -60.59 -20.00
N ASN A 197 17.09 -61.21 -19.56
CA ASN A 197 15.86 -60.60 -19.06
C ASN A 197 16.03 -59.57 -17.94
N SER A 198 15.47 -58.37 -18.13
CA SER A 198 14.77 -57.64 -17.06
C SER A 198 13.79 -56.64 -17.68
N ILE A 199 12.52 -56.81 -17.33
CA ILE A 199 11.34 -56.06 -17.80
C ILE A 199 11.54 -54.55 -17.57
N SER A 200 11.44 -53.75 -18.62
CA SER A 200 11.30 -52.29 -18.53
C SER A 200 9.97 -51.83 -19.15
N LEU A 201 9.19 -51.09 -18.35
CA LEU A 201 7.95 -50.43 -18.75
C LEU A 201 8.16 -49.54 -19.99
N HIS A 202 7.42 -49.85 -21.05
CA HIS A 202 7.38 -49.07 -22.29
C HIS A 202 6.80 -47.68 -22.03
N THR A 203 7.57 -46.63 -22.35
CA THR A 203 7.05 -45.32 -22.73
C THR A 203 7.12 -45.23 -24.25
N THR A 204 6.02 -44.88 -24.89
CA THR A 204 5.84 -44.77 -26.34
C THR A 204 6.87 -43.82 -26.97
N GLN A 205 7.86 -44.39 -27.66
CA GLN A 205 8.88 -43.66 -28.43
C GLN A 205 8.37 -43.36 -29.85
N SER A 206 8.36 -42.09 -30.22
CA SER A 206 8.42 -41.66 -31.62
C SER A 206 9.74 -42.11 -32.24
N GLN A 207 9.68 -42.74 -33.42
CA GLN A 207 10.84 -43.25 -34.15
C GLN A 207 11.83 -42.10 -34.48
N GLY A 208 12.99 -42.09 -33.82
CA GLY A 208 14.03 -41.08 -33.98
C GLY A 208 15.40 -41.62 -33.55
N TYR A 209 16.48 -40.99 -34.05
CA TYR A 209 17.88 -41.33 -33.77
C TYR A 209 18.16 -41.55 -32.26
N ILE A 210 18.84 -42.65 -31.91
CA ILE A 210 19.20 -43.00 -30.52
C ILE A 210 20.73 -42.94 -30.39
N PRO A 211 21.28 -42.07 -29.52
CA PRO A 211 22.72 -42.03 -29.26
C PRO A 211 23.20 -43.24 -28.46
N ILE A 212 24.50 -43.52 -28.53
CA ILE A 212 25.13 -44.55 -27.70
C ILE A 212 25.25 -44.01 -26.27
N ALA A 213 24.65 -44.70 -25.30
CA ALA A 213 24.74 -44.32 -23.88
C ALA A 213 25.92 -45.02 -23.20
N ALA A 214 26.85 -44.25 -22.63
CA ALA A 214 27.94 -44.78 -21.80
C ALA A 214 27.41 -45.15 -20.40
N LYS A 215 27.04 -46.42 -20.22
CA LYS A 215 26.25 -46.86 -19.05
C LYS A 215 27.04 -46.91 -17.74
N GLY A 216 26.77 -45.96 -16.86
CA GLY A 216 26.89 -46.10 -15.40
C GLY A 216 27.91 -45.22 -14.69
N HIS A 217 28.03 -43.97 -15.12
CA HIS A 217 28.03 -42.86 -14.18
C HIS A 217 26.70 -42.84 -13.41
N LYS A 218 26.76 -42.61 -12.10
CA LYS A 218 25.57 -42.50 -11.23
C LYS A 218 25.39 -41.09 -10.66
N GLU A 219 26.43 -40.26 -10.78
CA GLU A 219 26.46 -38.89 -10.27
C GLU A 219 26.71 -37.91 -11.42
N SER A 220 26.52 -36.62 -11.15
CA SER A 220 26.66 -35.53 -12.12
C SER A 220 28.03 -35.48 -12.78
N VAL A 221 28.03 -35.37 -14.11
CA VAL A 221 29.22 -35.20 -14.94
C VAL A 221 29.48 -33.70 -15.14
N TYR A 222 30.73 -33.27 -15.02
CA TYR A 222 31.15 -31.87 -15.15
C TYR A 222 32.26 -31.66 -16.19
N ALA A 223 32.98 -32.72 -16.55
CA ALA A 223 34.05 -32.65 -17.54
C ALA A 223 34.05 -33.90 -18.43
N LEU A 224 34.30 -33.70 -19.71
CA LEU A 224 34.56 -34.74 -20.70
C LEU A 224 35.81 -34.37 -21.50
N ALA A 225 36.55 -35.38 -21.96
CA ALA A 225 37.58 -35.20 -22.97
C ALA A 225 37.67 -36.45 -23.85
N MET A 226 38.00 -36.27 -25.11
CA MET A 226 38.19 -37.34 -26.09
C MET A 226 39.54 -37.16 -26.75
N ASN A 227 40.21 -38.25 -27.12
CA ASN A 227 41.45 -38.14 -27.89
C ASN A 227 41.17 -37.91 -29.37
N ASP A 228 42.18 -37.47 -30.12
CA ASP A 228 42.02 -37.02 -31.51
C ASP A 228 41.44 -38.12 -32.42
N SER A 229 41.76 -39.38 -32.15
CA SER A 229 41.26 -40.54 -32.90
C SER A 229 39.81 -40.95 -32.56
N GLY A 230 39.25 -40.41 -31.47
CA GLY A 230 37.89 -40.73 -31.03
C GLY A 230 37.71 -42.15 -30.50
N ASN A 231 38.77 -42.81 -30.01
CA ASN A 231 38.72 -44.18 -29.49
C ASN A 231 38.75 -44.26 -27.96
N LEU A 232 38.99 -43.14 -27.27
CA LEU A 232 38.99 -43.05 -25.81
C LEU A 232 38.20 -41.82 -25.38
N LEU A 233 37.21 -42.04 -24.50
CA LEU A 233 36.44 -40.99 -23.86
C LEU A 233 36.71 -41.03 -22.36
N VAL A 234 37.13 -39.91 -21.79
CA VAL A 234 37.28 -39.74 -20.35
C VAL A 234 36.23 -38.79 -19.80
N SER A 235 35.88 -39.00 -18.54
CA SER A 235 34.78 -38.31 -17.89
C SER A 235 35.06 -38.12 -16.40
N GLY A 236 34.65 -36.96 -15.88
CA GLY A 236 34.90 -36.53 -14.51
C GLY A 236 33.70 -35.76 -13.98
N GLY A 237 33.49 -35.83 -12.67
CA GLY A 237 32.35 -35.20 -12.03
C GLY A 237 32.36 -35.40 -10.52
N THR A 238 31.17 -35.38 -9.91
CA THR A 238 31.02 -35.45 -8.44
C THR A 238 31.32 -36.84 -7.87
N GLU A 239 31.51 -37.86 -8.72
CA GLU A 239 32.07 -39.15 -8.31
C GLU A 239 33.55 -39.06 -7.88
N LYS A 240 34.23 -37.92 -8.14
CA LYS A 240 35.63 -37.66 -7.75
C LYS A 240 36.66 -38.60 -8.39
N VAL A 241 36.28 -39.19 -9.52
CA VAL A 241 37.01 -40.26 -10.19
C VAL A 241 37.00 -39.98 -11.68
N VAL A 242 38.13 -40.22 -12.34
CA VAL A 242 38.18 -40.20 -13.81
C VAL A 242 37.75 -41.57 -14.31
N ARG A 243 36.67 -41.60 -15.10
CA ARG A 243 36.19 -42.81 -15.78
C ARG A 243 36.55 -42.76 -17.25
N VAL A 244 36.98 -43.89 -17.79
CA VAL A 244 37.36 -44.03 -19.20
C VAL A 244 36.49 -45.08 -19.86
N TRP A 245 36.14 -44.80 -21.10
CA TRP A 245 35.18 -45.55 -21.91
C TRP A 245 35.71 -45.75 -23.32
N ASP A 246 35.30 -46.85 -23.94
CA ASP A 246 35.38 -47.00 -25.39
C ASP A 246 34.10 -46.41 -26.02
N PRO A 247 34.19 -45.27 -26.75
CA PRO A 247 33.03 -44.56 -27.27
C PRO A 247 32.28 -45.34 -28.36
N ARG A 248 32.91 -46.32 -29.03
CA ARG A 248 32.24 -47.14 -30.05
C ARG A 248 31.23 -48.12 -29.45
N SER A 249 31.54 -48.65 -28.27
CA SER A 249 30.71 -49.66 -27.60
C SER A 249 29.92 -49.10 -26.42
N GLY A 250 30.27 -47.91 -25.91
CA GLY A 250 29.72 -47.34 -24.68
C GLY A 250 30.11 -48.12 -23.42
N THR A 251 31.12 -49.01 -23.52
CA THR A 251 31.55 -49.87 -22.42
C THR A 251 32.63 -49.21 -21.56
N LYS A 252 32.63 -49.55 -20.26
CA LYS A 252 33.61 -49.05 -19.28
C LYS A 252 34.92 -49.80 -19.41
N THR A 253 36.03 -49.08 -19.52
CA THR A 253 37.37 -49.67 -19.57
C THR A 253 38.12 -49.54 -18.24
N MET A 254 38.08 -48.38 -17.57
CA MET A 254 38.85 -48.18 -16.33
C MET A 254 38.26 -47.09 -15.40
N LYS A 255 38.72 -47.11 -14.14
CA LYS A 255 38.28 -46.21 -13.06
C LYS A 255 39.49 -45.71 -12.26
N LEU A 256 39.85 -44.43 -12.39
CA LEU A 256 41.03 -43.84 -11.75
C LEU A 256 40.64 -43.03 -10.51
N ARG A 257 41.03 -43.52 -9.34
CA ARG A 257 40.73 -42.89 -8.05
C ARG A 257 41.89 -42.02 -7.59
N GLY A 258 41.57 -40.86 -7.03
CA GLY A 258 42.55 -40.09 -6.29
C GLY A 258 42.09 -38.69 -5.89
N HIS A 259 41.33 -37.99 -6.75
CA HIS A 259 40.77 -36.69 -6.40
C HIS A 259 39.86 -36.78 -5.18
N THR A 260 39.83 -35.72 -4.37
CA THR A 260 39.02 -35.66 -3.13
C THR A 260 37.74 -34.85 -3.30
N ASP A 261 37.56 -34.20 -4.45
CA ASP A 261 36.39 -33.41 -4.78
C ASP A 261 36.02 -33.49 -6.29
N ASN A 262 35.01 -32.74 -6.71
CA ASN A 262 34.48 -32.70 -8.07
C ASN A 262 35.57 -32.44 -9.11
N ILE A 263 35.55 -33.16 -10.22
CA ILE A 263 36.47 -32.96 -11.36
C ILE A 263 35.78 -32.07 -12.37
N ARG A 264 36.38 -30.92 -12.69
CA ARG A 264 35.76 -29.86 -13.50
C ARG A 264 36.44 -29.60 -14.84
N ALA A 265 37.68 -30.05 -15.02
CA ALA A 265 38.38 -29.99 -16.29
C ALA A 265 39.10 -31.32 -16.55
N LEU A 266 39.09 -31.75 -17.81
CA LEU A 266 39.83 -32.90 -18.30
C LEU A 266 40.50 -32.56 -19.62
N LEU A 267 41.72 -33.07 -19.81
CA LEU A 267 42.43 -33.05 -21.09
C LEU A 267 43.04 -34.43 -21.34
N LEU A 268 43.14 -34.81 -22.60
CA LEU A 268 43.85 -36.00 -23.06
C LEU A 268 44.99 -35.57 -23.98
N ASP A 269 46.07 -36.34 -23.99
CA ASP A 269 47.08 -36.23 -25.04
C ASP A 269 46.54 -36.85 -26.34
N SER A 270 47.12 -36.45 -27.48
CA SER A 270 46.73 -36.95 -28.81
C SER A 270 46.82 -38.47 -28.92
N SER A 271 47.77 -39.08 -28.20
CA SER A 271 47.97 -40.53 -28.17
C SER A 271 46.94 -41.28 -27.30
N GLY A 272 46.25 -40.60 -26.40
CA GLY A 272 45.36 -41.20 -25.40
C GLY A 272 46.10 -41.99 -24.30
N ARG A 273 47.40 -41.73 -24.08
CA ARG A 273 48.20 -42.34 -23.01
C ARG A 273 48.09 -41.57 -21.70
N TYR A 274 48.04 -40.24 -21.77
CA TYR A 274 48.06 -39.37 -20.60
C TYR A 274 46.78 -38.56 -20.49
N CYS A 275 46.29 -38.40 -19.26
CA CYS A 275 45.14 -37.57 -18.95
C CYS A 275 45.50 -36.55 -17.87
N LEU A 276 45.13 -35.28 -18.06
CA LEU A 276 45.18 -34.25 -17.04
C LEU A 276 43.78 -34.01 -16.49
N SER A 277 43.67 -33.84 -15.17
CA SER A 277 42.40 -33.50 -14.52
C SER A 277 42.57 -32.37 -13.52
N GLY A 278 41.70 -31.37 -13.62
CA GLY A 278 41.59 -30.25 -12.70
C GLY A 278 40.34 -30.41 -11.82
N SER A 279 40.50 -30.23 -10.51
CA SER A 279 39.43 -30.51 -9.54
C SER A 279 39.19 -29.36 -8.57
N SER A 280 37.97 -29.35 -8.02
CA SER A 280 37.59 -28.54 -6.86
C SER A 280 38.45 -28.82 -5.62
N ASP A 281 39.23 -29.90 -5.58
CA ASP A 281 40.18 -30.16 -4.50
C ASP A 281 41.47 -29.31 -4.57
N SER A 282 41.50 -28.29 -5.44
CA SER A 282 42.62 -27.38 -5.74
C SER A 282 43.84 -28.04 -6.41
N MET A 283 43.73 -29.30 -6.82
CA MET A 283 44.83 -30.04 -7.44
C MET A 283 44.60 -30.25 -8.93
N ILE A 284 45.71 -30.27 -9.68
CA ILE A 284 45.79 -30.80 -11.03
C ILE A 284 46.47 -32.16 -10.93
N ARG A 285 45.99 -33.18 -11.65
CA ARG A 285 46.63 -34.50 -11.65
C ARG A 285 46.92 -34.99 -13.06
N LEU A 286 48.11 -35.56 -13.22
CA LEU A 286 48.51 -36.29 -14.42
C LEU A 286 48.31 -37.80 -14.18
N TRP A 287 47.59 -38.44 -15.07
CA TRP A 287 47.30 -39.86 -15.07
C TRP A 287 47.95 -40.53 -16.27
N ASP A 288 48.57 -41.68 -16.05
CA ASP A 288 48.96 -42.58 -17.13
C ASP A 288 47.86 -43.64 -17.26
N LEU A 289 47.14 -43.61 -18.38
CA LEU A 289 46.01 -44.50 -18.66
C LEU A 289 46.47 -45.94 -18.92
N GLY A 290 47.69 -46.14 -19.41
CA GLY A 290 48.29 -47.47 -19.58
C GLY A 290 48.65 -48.11 -18.25
N GLN A 291 49.20 -47.33 -17.31
CA GLN A 291 49.51 -47.78 -15.95
C GLN A 291 48.32 -47.72 -14.98
N GLN A 292 47.21 -47.10 -15.39
CA GLN A 292 45.99 -46.92 -14.60
C GLN A 292 46.22 -46.26 -13.22
N ARG A 293 47.14 -45.29 -13.14
CA ARG A 293 47.47 -44.59 -11.89
C ARG A 293 47.76 -43.11 -12.09
N CYS A 294 47.66 -42.36 -10.99
CA CYS A 294 48.18 -40.99 -10.94
C CYS A 294 49.71 -41.04 -10.94
N VAL A 295 50.34 -40.29 -11.84
CA VAL A 295 51.79 -40.13 -11.94
C VAL A 295 52.24 -38.95 -11.09
N HIS A 296 51.58 -37.80 -11.26
CA HIS A 296 51.93 -36.55 -10.59
C HIS A 296 50.68 -35.78 -10.14
N SER A 297 50.82 -35.03 -9.05
CA SER A 297 49.82 -34.09 -8.55
C SER A 297 50.47 -32.72 -8.39
N TYR A 298 49.87 -31.68 -8.97
CA TYR A 298 50.38 -30.32 -8.97
C TYR A 298 49.48 -29.45 -8.10
N ALA A 299 50.00 -28.99 -6.96
CA ALA A 299 49.35 -28.02 -6.08
C ALA A 299 49.79 -26.61 -6.42
N VAL A 300 49.10 -26.00 -7.39
CA VAL A 300 49.42 -24.65 -7.89
C VAL A 300 48.37 -23.63 -7.43
N HIS A 301 47.11 -24.04 -7.41
CA HIS A 301 45.98 -23.16 -7.12
C HIS A 301 45.62 -23.14 -5.63
N THR A 302 45.13 -21.99 -5.13
CA THR A 302 44.66 -21.85 -3.74
C THR A 302 43.22 -22.35 -3.55
N ASP A 303 42.46 -22.46 -4.63
CA ASP A 303 41.06 -22.87 -4.67
C ASP A 303 40.81 -23.78 -5.90
N SER A 304 39.55 -24.10 -6.17
CA SER A 304 39.07 -25.01 -7.20
C SER A 304 39.61 -24.70 -8.60
N VAL A 305 40.15 -25.70 -9.28
CA VAL A 305 40.59 -25.62 -10.68
C VAL A 305 39.44 -25.98 -11.61
N TRP A 306 39.09 -25.07 -12.53
CA TRP A 306 37.89 -25.22 -13.37
C TRP A 306 38.20 -25.36 -14.85
N ALA A 307 39.35 -24.86 -15.31
CA ALA A 307 39.73 -24.88 -16.71
C ALA A 307 41.19 -25.34 -16.86
N LEU A 308 41.45 -26.10 -17.92
CA LEU A 308 42.78 -26.53 -18.33
C LEU A 308 42.93 -26.33 -19.84
N ALA A 309 44.12 -25.94 -20.28
CA ALA A 309 44.54 -26.02 -21.68
C ALA A 309 45.99 -26.53 -21.75
N SER A 310 46.37 -27.29 -22.77
CA SER A 310 47.75 -27.81 -22.90
C SER A 310 48.42 -27.28 -24.15
N THR A 311 49.76 -27.26 -24.15
CA THR A 311 50.52 -27.07 -25.39
C THR A 311 50.32 -28.26 -26.34
N PRO A 312 50.49 -28.10 -27.67
CA PRO A 312 50.26 -29.19 -28.63
C PRO A 312 51.09 -30.45 -28.38
N ASN A 313 52.28 -30.31 -27.79
CA ASN A 313 53.16 -31.41 -27.42
C ASN A 313 52.88 -32.02 -26.03
N PHE A 314 51.81 -31.57 -25.35
CA PHE A 314 51.41 -32.01 -24.00
C PHE A 314 52.54 -31.92 -22.95
N SER A 315 53.46 -30.97 -23.10
CA SER A 315 54.59 -30.76 -22.17
C SER A 315 54.27 -29.77 -21.06
N HIS A 316 53.43 -28.76 -21.34
CA HIS A 316 53.03 -27.75 -20.39
C HIS A 316 51.51 -27.64 -20.32
N VAL A 317 51.00 -27.25 -19.15
CA VAL A 317 49.57 -27.02 -18.90
C VAL A 317 49.31 -25.61 -18.39
N TYR A 318 48.33 -24.96 -18.98
CA TYR A 318 47.70 -23.76 -18.47
C TYR A 318 46.52 -24.14 -17.59
N SER A 319 46.40 -23.52 -16.43
CA SER A 319 45.35 -23.82 -15.47
C SER A 319 44.76 -22.57 -14.84
N GLY A 320 43.44 -22.57 -14.68
CA GLY A 320 42.68 -21.46 -14.11
C GLY A 320 41.43 -21.93 -13.37
N GLY A 321 40.96 -21.12 -12.43
CA GLY A 321 39.74 -21.44 -11.71
C GLY A 321 39.26 -20.34 -10.77
N ARG A 322 38.81 -20.77 -9.58
CA ARG A 322 38.14 -19.91 -8.60
C ARG A 322 39.06 -18.89 -7.93
N ASP A 323 40.37 -19.17 -7.90
CA ASP A 323 41.40 -18.28 -7.32
C ASP A 323 41.85 -17.16 -8.26
N LEU A 324 41.13 -16.95 -9.37
CA LEU A 324 41.31 -15.85 -10.34
C LEU A 324 42.65 -15.88 -11.09
N SER A 325 43.50 -16.87 -10.82
CA SER A 325 44.88 -16.92 -11.25
C SER A 325 45.04 -17.83 -12.45
N LEU A 326 45.82 -17.40 -13.45
CA LEU A 326 46.22 -18.22 -14.58
C LEU A 326 47.67 -18.65 -14.40
N TYR A 327 47.92 -19.95 -14.27
CA TYR A 327 49.26 -20.51 -14.15
C TYR A 327 49.65 -21.28 -15.41
N LEU A 328 50.94 -21.34 -15.68
CA LEU A 328 51.57 -22.26 -16.63
C LEU A 328 52.51 -23.17 -15.86
N THR A 329 52.35 -24.48 -16.05
CA THR A 329 53.12 -25.50 -15.34
C THR A 329 53.79 -26.44 -16.34
N ASP A 330 55.09 -26.64 -16.17
CA ASP A 330 55.86 -27.67 -16.87
C ASP A 330 55.59 -29.03 -16.21
N LEU A 331 55.09 -29.99 -16.99
CA LEU A 331 54.67 -31.30 -16.47
C LEU A 331 55.87 -32.23 -16.16
N ALA A 332 57.04 -31.95 -16.73
CA ALA A 332 58.26 -32.73 -16.49
C ALA A 332 59.02 -32.22 -15.27
N THR A 333 59.26 -30.91 -15.19
CA THR A 333 60.02 -30.30 -14.07
C THR A 333 59.14 -29.98 -12.86
N ARG A 334 57.81 -29.88 -13.07
CA ARG A 334 56.82 -29.42 -12.07
C ARG A 334 57.02 -27.97 -11.65
N GLU A 335 57.75 -27.18 -12.41
CA GLU A 335 57.83 -25.74 -12.18
C GLU A 335 56.56 -25.06 -12.70
N SER A 336 56.05 -24.10 -11.93
CA SER A 336 54.88 -23.29 -12.24
C SER A 336 55.22 -21.80 -12.20
N VAL A 337 54.61 -21.03 -13.09
CA VAL A 337 54.72 -19.57 -13.14
C VAL A 337 53.33 -18.95 -13.24
N LEU A 338 53.11 -17.84 -12.54
CA LEU A 338 51.85 -17.08 -12.57
C LEU A 338 51.86 -16.16 -13.81
N LEU A 339 50.99 -16.41 -14.80
CA LEU A 339 50.88 -15.53 -15.96
C LEU A 339 50.18 -14.22 -15.63
N CYS A 340 48.99 -14.30 -15.06
CA CYS A 340 48.17 -13.15 -14.70
C CYS A 340 47.19 -13.50 -13.57
N THR A 341 46.68 -12.46 -12.92
CA THR A 341 45.58 -12.56 -11.96
C THR A 341 44.45 -11.65 -12.44
N LYS A 342 43.23 -12.17 -12.49
CA LYS A 342 42.02 -11.45 -12.92
C LYS A 342 41.16 -10.99 -11.75
N GLU A 343 40.14 -10.20 -12.06
CA GLU A 343 39.09 -9.78 -11.11
C GLU A 343 37.99 -10.85 -10.96
N HIS A 344 37.89 -11.78 -11.91
CA HIS A 344 36.79 -12.75 -12.01
C HIS A 344 37.27 -14.21 -12.18
N PRO A 345 36.58 -15.20 -11.57
CA PRO A 345 36.91 -16.61 -11.71
C PRO A 345 36.97 -17.08 -13.16
N ILE A 346 37.99 -17.87 -13.48
CA ILE A 346 38.23 -18.40 -14.83
C ILE A 346 37.35 -19.63 -15.06
N LEU A 347 36.57 -19.62 -16.13
CA LEU A 347 35.62 -20.68 -16.49
C LEU A 347 36.14 -21.60 -17.58
N GLN A 348 36.80 -21.06 -18.61
CA GLN A 348 37.34 -21.83 -19.72
C GLN A 348 38.59 -21.17 -20.31
N LEU A 349 39.50 -22.01 -20.82
CA LEU A 349 40.73 -21.61 -21.48
C LEU A 349 40.77 -22.19 -22.89
N ALA A 350 41.18 -21.39 -23.87
CA ALA A 350 41.41 -21.87 -25.23
C ALA A 350 42.76 -21.33 -25.74
N LEU A 351 43.70 -22.24 -25.98
CA LEU A 351 45.01 -21.91 -26.53
C LEU A 351 44.90 -21.71 -28.05
N HIS A 352 45.40 -20.57 -28.54
CA HIS A 352 45.42 -20.24 -29.96
C HIS A 352 46.74 -19.55 -30.33
N ASP A 353 47.57 -20.25 -31.09
CA ASP A 353 48.96 -19.88 -31.41
C ASP A 353 49.73 -19.51 -30.14
N ASP A 354 50.36 -18.34 -30.12
CA ASP A 354 51.10 -17.84 -28.96
C ASP A 354 50.23 -17.04 -27.97
N GLY A 355 48.90 -17.11 -28.07
CA GLY A 355 47.97 -16.48 -27.14
C GLY A 355 47.00 -17.47 -26.49
N ILE A 356 46.52 -17.13 -25.30
CA ILE A 356 45.51 -17.91 -24.58
C ILE A 356 44.28 -17.05 -24.30
N TRP A 357 43.14 -17.49 -24.82
CA TRP A 357 41.84 -16.89 -24.53
C TRP A 357 41.33 -17.37 -23.17
N VAL A 358 40.85 -16.42 -22.38
CA VAL A 358 40.42 -16.65 -20.99
C VAL A 358 39.00 -16.12 -20.81
N ALA A 359 38.05 -17.04 -20.70
CA ALA A 359 36.67 -16.75 -20.35
C ALA A 359 36.46 -16.78 -18.84
N THR A 360 35.64 -15.87 -18.32
CA THR A 360 35.41 -15.71 -16.87
C THR A 360 33.93 -15.56 -16.55
N THR A 361 33.60 -15.38 -15.27
CA THR A 361 32.23 -15.06 -14.85
C THR A 361 31.75 -13.68 -15.31
N ASP A 362 32.65 -12.83 -15.81
CA ASP A 362 32.32 -11.57 -16.48
C ASP A 362 32.00 -11.78 -17.97
N SER A 363 31.25 -10.84 -18.54
CA SER A 363 30.77 -10.87 -19.91
C SER A 363 31.82 -10.51 -20.96
N SER A 364 33.01 -10.07 -20.55
CA SER A 364 34.15 -9.85 -21.43
C SER A 364 35.05 -11.08 -21.59
N VAL A 365 35.74 -11.16 -22.73
CA VAL A 365 36.76 -12.19 -23.01
C VAL A 365 38.10 -11.51 -23.23
N HIS A 366 39.17 -12.09 -22.69
CA HIS A 366 40.51 -11.54 -22.84
C HIS A 366 41.49 -12.57 -23.38
N ARG A 367 42.37 -12.16 -24.28
CA ARG A 367 43.53 -12.92 -24.77
C ARG A 367 44.78 -12.47 -24.02
N TRP A 368 45.56 -13.43 -23.54
CA TRP A 368 46.84 -13.18 -22.87
C TRP A 368 47.98 -13.79 -23.68
N PRO A 369 49.19 -13.23 -23.62
CA PRO A 369 50.36 -13.88 -24.22
C PRO A 369 50.64 -15.22 -23.54
N ALA A 370 50.79 -16.27 -24.32
CA ALA A 370 51.02 -17.65 -23.88
C ALA A 370 52.40 -18.19 -24.32
N GLU A 371 52.93 -17.75 -25.47
CA GLU A 371 54.20 -18.24 -26.04
C GLU A 371 54.22 -19.78 -26.16
N ALA A 372 53.12 -20.37 -26.64
CA ALA A 372 52.89 -21.82 -26.65
C ALA A 372 53.97 -22.60 -27.42
N GLN A 373 54.58 -21.99 -28.45
CA GLN A 373 55.65 -22.61 -29.22
C GLN A 373 56.98 -22.67 -28.44
N ASN A 374 57.22 -21.71 -27.54
CA ASN A 374 58.39 -21.68 -26.68
C ASN A 374 58.05 -21.20 -25.26
N PRO A 375 57.39 -22.06 -24.45
CA PRO A 375 56.91 -21.68 -23.11
C PRO A 375 58.02 -21.22 -22.16
N GLN A 376 59.27 -21.64 -22.42
CA GLN A 376 60.44 -21.29 -21.61
C GLN A 376 60.68 -19.78 -21.53
N LYS A 377 60.26 -19.00 -22.53
CA LYS A 377 60.32 -17.53 -22.47
C LYS A 377 59.48 -16.95 -21.33
N VAL A 378 58.35 -17.58 -20.98
CA VAL A 378 57.49 -17.15 -19.88
C VAL A 378 58.17 -17.41 -18.54
N PHE A 379 58.83 -18.57 -18.39
CA PHE A 379 59.63 -18.92 -17.20
C PHE A 379 60.86 -18.03 -17.03
N GLN A 380 61.45 -17.51 -18.11
CA GLN A 380 62.54 -16.52 -18.02
C GLN A 380 62.06 -15.13 -17.58
N ARG A 381 60.80 -14.78 -17.86
CA ARG A 381 60.21 -13.47 -17.52
C ARG A 381 59.62 -13.43 -16.11
N GLY A 382 59.12 -14.56 -15.60
CA GLY A 382 58.47 -14.68 -14.29
C GLY A 382 59.29 -15.45 -13.26
N GLY A 383 58.98 -15.28 -11.99
CA GLY A 383 59.52 -16.15 -10.94
C GLY A 383 58.80 -17.51 -10.97
N SER A 384 59.52 -18.58 -11.31
CA SER A 384 58.99 -19.94 -11.22
C SER A 384 59.07 -20.48 -9.79
N PHE A 385 58.16 -21.39 -9.44
CA PHE A 385 58.17 -22.13 -8.18
C PHE A 385 57.78 -23.58 -8.43
N LEU A 386 58.26 -24.49 -7.56
CA LEU A 386 57.93 -25.90 -7.68
C LEU A 386 56.49 -26.18 -7.21
N ALA A 387 55.66 -26.77 -8.06
CA ALA A 387 54.32 -27.21 -7.71
C ALA A 387 54.38 -28.28 -6.61
N GLY A 388 53.73 -28.00 -5.47
CA GLY A 388 53.76 -28.89 -4.30
C GLY A 388 52.96 -30.19 -4.50
N ASN A 389 53.24 -31.19 -3.66
CA ASN A 389 52.45 -32.44 -3.60
C ASN A 389 51.23 -32.35 -2.66
N LEU A 390 51.14 -31.28 -1.86
CA LEU A 390 50.04 -30.99 -0.93
C LEU A 390 49.31 -29.74 -1.40
N SER A 391 47.99 -29.68 -1.23
CA SER A 391 47.18 -28.52 -1.66
C SER A 391 47.81 -27.20 -1.20
N PHE A 392 47.77 -26.18 -2.06
CA PHE A 392 48.49 -24.91 -1.84
C PHE A 392 48.05 -24.23 -0.52
N SER A 393 46.78 -24.38 -0.13
CA SER A 393 46.25 -23.91 1.16
C SER A 393 46.82 -24.66 2.38
N ARG A 394 47.17 -25.95 2.26
CA ARG A 394 47.92 -26.68 3.31
C ARG A 394 49.41 -26.33 3.29
N ALA A 395 49.98 -26.02 2.12
CA ALA A 395 51.36 -25.59 1.98
C ALA A 395 51.61 -24.17 2.55
N ARG A 396 50.63 -23.26 2.44
CA ARG A 396 50.71 -21.87 2.94
C ARG A 396 50.77 -21.74 4.46
N VAL A 397 50.28 -22.74 5.21
CA VAL A 397 50.42 -22.82 6.67
C VAL A 397 51.85 -23.20 7.08
N SER A 398 52.67 -23.72 6.15
CA SER A 398 54.05 -24.16 6.41
C SER A 398 55.15 -23.31 5.75
N LEU A 399 54.81 -22.35 4.89
CA LEU A 399 55.79 -21.52 4.16
C LEU A 399 55.49 -20.03 4.33
N GLU A 400 56.34 -19.35 5.09
CA GLU A 400 56.45 -17.88 5.12
C GLU A 400 57.02 -17.38 3.79
N GLY A 401 56.34 -16.42 3.14
CA GLY A 401 57.06 -15.23 2.66
C GLY A 401 57.05 -14.81 1.19
N SER A 402 56.57 -15.56 0.20
CA SER A 402 56.58 -15.05 -1.19
C SER A 402 55.33 -15.41 -2.00
N THR A 403 54.48 -14.42 -2.26
CA THR A 403 53.38 -14.53 -3.23
C THR A 403 53.94 -14.45 -4.66
N PRO A 404 53.58 -15.37 -5.57
CA PRO A 404 54.02 -15.31 -6.96
C PRO A 404 53.53 -14.00 -7.62
N VAL A 405 54.40 -13.36 -8.40
CA VAL A 405 54.11 -12.10 -9.10
C VAL A 405 53.69 -12.42 -10.53
N PRO A 406 52.60 -11.82 -11.05
CA PRO A 406 52.14 -12.10 -12.41
C PRO A 406 53.12 -11.57 -13.47
N VAL A 407 53.39 -12.39 -14.49
CA VAL A 407 54.25 -12.03 -15.63
C VAL A 407 53.65 -10.88 -16.44
N TYR A 408 52.32 -10.90 -16.64
CA TYR A 408 51.59 -9.92 -17.42
C TYR A 408 50.56 -9.20 -16.54
N LYS A 409 50.51 -7.87 -16.67
CA LYS A 409 49.54 -7.03 -15.95
C LYS A 409 48.26 -6.78 -16.76
N GLU A 410 48.38 -6.72 -18.08
CA GLU A 410 47.28 -6.41 -18.99
C GLU A 410 47.17 -7.47 -20.11
N PRO A 411 45.95 -7.75 -20.59
CA PRO A 411 45.74 -8.68 -21.70
C PRO A 411 46.27 -8.09 -23.02
N SER A 412 46.65 -8.95 -23.95
CA SER A 412 47.07 -8.52 -25.29
C SER A 412 45.90 -8.10 -26.17
N PHE A 413 44.69 -8.59 -25.89
CA PHE A 413 43.47 -8.27 -26.63
C PHE A 413 42.24 -8.49 -25.75
N SER A 414 41.18 -7.70 -25.93
CA SER A 414 39.94 -7.82 -25.14
C SER A 414 38.70 -7.61 -26.00
N ILE A 415 37.72 -8.49 -25.83
CA ILE A 415 36.37 -8.36 -26.42
C ILE A 415 35.44 -7.86 -25.30
N PRO A 416 34.88 -6.64 -25.40
CA PRO A 416 34.08 -6.06 -24.34
C PRO A 416 32.70 -6.71 -24.27
N GLY A 417 32.25 -6.99 -23.05
CA GLY A 417 30.87 -7.35 -22.75
C GLY A 417 29.99 -6.12 -22.46
N THR A 418 28.75 -6.37 -22.08
CA THR A 418 27.82 -5.37 -21.52
C THR A 418 27.32 -5.82 -20.15
N SER A 419 26.72 -4.89 -19.43
CA SER A 419 26.33 -5.07 -18.04
C SER A 419 25.01 -5.82 -17.95
N GLY A 420 25.03 -6.95 -17.23
CA GLY A 420 23.86 -7.80 -17.02
C GLY A 420 23.09 -7.42 -15.76
N ILE A 421 21.78 -7.59 -15.78
CA ILE A 421 20.92 -7.39 -14.61
C ILE A 421 21.22 -8.47 -13.56
N VAL A 422 21.61 -8.05 -12.35
CA VAL A 422 21.96 -8.96 -11.23
C VAL A 422 20.95 -8.94 -10.10
N GLN A 423 20.16 -7.88 -9.98
CA GLN A 423 19.16 -7.71 -8.93
C GLN A 423 17.89 -7.09 -9.51
N HIS A 424 16.73 -7.52 -9.01
CA HIS A 424 15.44 -6.99 -9.41
C HIS A 424 14.47 -6.93 -8.23
N GLU A 425 13.45 -6.07 -8.34
CA GLU A 425 12.32 -5.99 -7.42
C GLU A 425 11.04 -5.66 -8.21
N ILE A 426 9.99 -6.47 -8.02
CA ILE A 426 8.66 -6.17 -8.56
C ILE A 426 7.97 -5.17 -7.63
N LEU A 427 7.63 -3.98 -8.13
CA LEU A 427 6.96 -2.96 -7.33
C LEU A 427 5.49 -3.32 -7.04
N ASN A 428 4.91 -2.70 -6.01
CA ASN A 428 3.56 -3.00 -5.52
C ASN A 428 2.45 -2.80 -6.55
N ASN A 429 2.66 -1.89 -7.51
CA ASN A 429 1.73 -1.68 -8.62
C ASN A 429 1.68 -2.85 -9.61
N ARG A 430 2.53 -3.87 -9.43
CA ARG A 430 2.59 -5.07 -10.29
C ARG A 430 2.59 -4.70 -11.77
N ARG A 431 3.25 -3.59 -12.13
CA ARG A 431 3.43 -3.14 -13.53
C ARG A 431 4.87 -2.75 -13.77
N HIS A 432 5.52 -2.23 -12.73
CA HIS A 432 6.91 -1.80 -12.81
C HIS A 432 7.86 -2.76 -12.10
N VAL A 433 9.05 -2.90 -12.66
CA VAL A 433 10.15 -3.68 -12.08
C VAL A 433 11.39 -2.81 -11.99
N LEU A 434 11.95 -2.68 -10.79
CA LEU A 434 13.23 -2.01 -10.57
C LEU A 434 14.34 -3.03 -10.76
N THR A 435 15.40 -2.67 -11.48
CA THR A 435 16.53 -3.55 -11.78
C THR A 435 17.85 -2.85 -11.45
N LYS A 436 18.88 -3.63 -11.11
CA LYS A 436 20.26 -3.18 -10.95
C LYS A 436 21.19 -4.11 -11.72
N ASP A 437 22.09 -3.54 -12.50
CA ASP A 437 23.09 -4.29 -13.27
C ASP A 437 24.44 -4.46 -12.54
N THR A 438 25.38 -5.14 -13.19
CA THR A 438 26.75 -5.38 -12.69
C THR A 438 27.55 -4.09 -12.43
N ASP A 439 27.27 -3.01 -13.16
CA ASP A 439 27.90 -1.70 -12.95
C ASP A 439 27.21 -0.90 -11.84
N GLY A 440 26.14 -1.44 -11.27
CA GLY A 440 25.34 -0.80 -10.23
C GLY A 440 24.36 0.25 -10.74
N ILE A 441 24.12 0.32 -12.04
CA ILE A 441 23.11 1.20 -12.64
C ILE A 441 21.72 0.66 -12.33
N VAL A 442 20.84 1.54 -11.85
CA VAL A 442 19.46 1.20 -11.48
C VAL A 442 18.49 1.71 -12.54
N LYS A 443 17.63 0.83 -13.06
CA LYS A 443 16.63 1.15 -14.10
C LYS A 443 15.23 0.70 -13.71
N LEU A 444 14.23 1.49 -14.08
CA LEU A 444 12.80 1.18 -13.91
C LEU A 444 12.19 0.69 -15.22
N TRP A 445 11.59 -0.51 -15.19
CA TRP A 445 10.97 -1.14 -16.35
C TRP A 445 9.45 -1.10 -16.26
N GLU A 446 8.79 -0.92 -17.39
CA GLU A 446 7.35 -1.10 -17.55
C GLU A 446 7.05 -2.42 -18.26
N ILE A 447 6.49 -3.38 -17.51
CA ILE A 447 6.34 -4.77 -17.95
C ILE A 447 5.22 -4.94 -18.99
N THR A 448 4.21 -4.08 -18.98
CA THR A 448 3.07 -4.13 -19.92
C THR A 448 3.44 -3.65 -21.33
N ARG A 449 4.54 -2.90 -21.48
CA ARG A 449 5.07 -2.38 -22.76
C ARG A 449 6.44 -2.92 -23.12
N GLY A 450 7.16 -3.48 -22.13
CA GLY A 450 8.49 -4.02 -22.32
C GLY A 450 9.58 -2.96 -22.51
N VAL A 451 9.45 -1.79 -21.88
CA VAL A 451 10.39 -0.66 -22.06
C VAL A 451 11.00 -0.20 -20.73
N VAL A 452 12.21 0.36 -20.80
CA VAL A 452 12.78 1.12 -19.69
C VAL A 452 12.09 2.48 -19.63
N VAL A 453 11.44 2.77 -18.50
CA VAL A 453 10.76 4.06 -18.25
C VAL A 453 11.78 5.12 -17.84
N GLU A 454 12.71 4.75 -16.97
CA GLU A 454 13.68 5.69 -16.41
C GLU A 454 14.98 4.97 -16.04
N ASN A 455 16.11 5.64 -16.29
CA ASN A 455 17.44 5.19 -15.91
C ASN A 455 17.99 6.13 -14.83
N TYR A 456 18.16 5.61 -13.61
CA TYR A 456 18.60 6.40 -12.46
C TYR A 456 20.12 6.45 -12.30
N GLY A 457 20.89 5.76 -13.14
CA GLY A 457 22.34 5.67 -12.98
C GLY A 457 22.75 4.87 -11.73
N GLN A 458 23.98 5.10 -11.26
CA GLN A 458 24.52 4.45 -10.06
C GLN A 458 23.94 5.07 -8.79
N VAL A 459 22.80 4.53 -8.34
CA VAL A 459 22.12 4.94 -7.11
C VAL A 459 21.89 3.74 -6.18
N SER A 460 21.58 4.01 -4.91
CA SER A 460 21.22 2.95 -3.96
C SER A 460 19.90 2.29 -4.37
N PHE A 461 19.96 0.98 -4.64
CA PHE A 461 18.81 0.18 -5.06
C PHE A 461 17.70 0.16 -4.00
N ASP A 462 18.05 -0.07 -2.73
CA ASP A 462 17.06 -0.14 -1.64
C ASP A 462 16.39 1.22 -1.39
N LYS A 463 17.17 2.31 -1.43
CA LYS A 463 16.61 3.66 -1.30
C LYS A 463 15.66 3.98 -2.46
N LYS A 464 16.01 3.58 -3.69
CA LYS A 464 15.15 3.83 -4.86
C LYS A 464 13.89 2.97 -4.84
N LYS A 465 14.00 1.72 -4.38
CA LYS A 465 12.86 0.85 -4.10
C LYS A 465 11.89 1.49 -3.10
N GLU A 466 12.40 2.09 -2.02
CA GLU A 466 11.58 2.80 -1.03
C GLU A 466 10.96 4.08 -1.61
N GLU A 467 11.71 4.88 -2.37
CA GLU A 467 11.19 6.09 -3.05
C GLU A 467 10.05 5.79 -4.03
N LEU A 468 10.14 4.65 -4.73
CA LEU A 468 9.14 4.21 -5.72
C LEU A 468 8.02 3.37 -5.10
N PHE A 469 7.98 3.23 -3.77
CA PHE A 469 6.91 2.51 -3.09
C PHE A 469 5.59 3.25 -3.25
N GLU A 470 4.63 2.61 -3.91
CA GLU A 470 3.26 3.08 -4.00
C GLU A 470 2.37 2.26 -3.05
N MET A 471 1.46 2.93 -2.33
CA MET A 471 0.52 2.28 -1.41
C MET A 471 -0.66 1.66 -2.18
N VAL A 472 -0.35 0.67 -3.04
CA VAL A 472 -1.34 -0.08 -3.83
C VAL A 472 -1.13 -1.57 -3.61
N SER A 473 -2.19 -2.36 -3.76
CA SER A 473 -2.09 -3.82 -3.68
C SER A 473 -2.80 -4.46 -4.87
N ILE A 474 -2.03 -4.82 -5.89
CA ILE A 474 -2.51 -5.55 -7.07
C ILE A 474 -2.13 -7.03 -6.95
N PRO A 475 -3.01 -7.98 -7.29
CA PRO A 475 -2.68 -9.40 -7.31
C PRO A 475 -1.45 -9.70 -8.18
N ALA A 476 -0.62 -10.64 -7.75
CA ALA A 476 0.51 -11.09 -8.55
C ALA A 476 0.02 -11.77 -9.83
N TRP A 477 0.46 -11.26 -10.99
CA TRP A 477 0.08 -11.80 -12.30
C TRP A 477 1.26 -12.18 -13.19
N PHE A 478 2.48 -11.81 -12.81
CA PHE A 478 3.71 -12.30 -13.41
C PHE A 478 4.76 -12.53 -12.32
N THR A 479 5.79 -13.29 -12.70
CA THR A 479 7.06 -13.39 -11.96
C THR A 479 8.19 -12.99 -12.89
N VAL A 480 9.34 -12.62 -12.34
CA VAL A 480 10.52 -12.27 -13.15
C VAL A 480 11.75 -13.06 -12.73
N ASP A 481 12.65 -13.28 -13.67
CA ASP A 481 13.98 -13.87 -13.48
C ASP A 481 15.02 -13.01 -14.21
N THR A 482 16.21 -12.91 -13.62
CA THR A 482 17.34 -12.16 -14.19
C THR A 482 18.60 -13.02 -14.33
N ARG A 483 18.46 -14.35 -14.23
CA ARG A 483 19.56 -15.32 -14.28
C ARG A 483 20.40 -15.30 -15.55
N LEU A 484 19.85 -14.82 -16.67
CA LEU A 484 20.55 -14.69 -17.95
C LEU A 484 21.15 -13.30 -18.16
N GLY A 485 21.11 -12.41 -17.15
CA GLY A 485 21.51 -11.01 -17.30
C GLY A 485 20.45 -10.12 -17.97
N ASN A 486 19.37 -10.71 -18.48
CA ASN A 486 18.22 -10.02 -19.07
C ASN A 486 16.97 -10.20 -18.20
N LEU A 487 15.95 -9.36 -18.40
CA LEU A 487 14.71 -9.41 -17.63
C LEU A 487 13.71 -10.37 -18.29
N ALA A 488 13.60 -11.60 -17.77
CA ALA A 488 12.63 -12.59 -18.23
C ALA A 488 11.34 -12.49 -17.42
N VAL A 489 10.20 -12.30 -18.08
CA VAL A 489 8.88 -12.18 -17.46
C VAL A 489 8.07 -13.45 -17.72
N HIS A 490 7.62 -14.12 -16.66
CA HIS A 490 6.88 -15.37 -16.73
C HIS A 490 5.39 -15.18 -16.43
N LEU A 491 4.54 -15.74 -17.27
CA LEU A 491 3.09 -15.78 -17.14
C LEU A 491 2.60 -17.22 -16.95
N ASP A 492 1.96 -17.47 -15.82
CA ASP A 492 1.38 -18.76 -15.44
C ASP A 492 -0.15 -18.64 -15.28
N THR A 493 -0.89 -19.53 -15.96
CA THR A 493 -2.35 -19.62 -15.86
C THR A 493 -2.78 -20.52 -14.69
N PRO A 494 -3.89 -20.21 -13.99
CA PRO A 494 -4.80 -19.08 -14.21
C PRO A 494 -4.37 -17.77 -13.52
N GLN A 495 -3.27 -17.77 -12.76
CA GLN A 495 -2.89 -16.64 -11.88
C GLN A 495 -2.60 -15.34 -12.65
N CYS A 496 -2.06 -15.43 -13.87
CA CYS A 496 -1.77 -14.26 -14.70
C CYS A 496 -3.02 -13.42 -15.00
N PHE A 497 -4.21 -14.00 -15.02
CA PHE A 497 -5.45 -13.27 -15.26
C PHE A 497 -6.08 -12.67 -13.99
N SER A 498 -5.38 -12.70 -12.85
CA SER A 498 -5.92 -12.22 -11.57
C SER A 498 -5.85 -10.70 -11.37
N ALA A 499 -4.98 -9.99 -12.09
CA ALA A 499 -4.80 -8.55 -11.96
C ALA A 499 -5.75 -7.77 -12.88
N GLU A 500 -6.58 -6.93 -12.28
CA GLU A 500 -7.45 -5.97 -12.96
C GLU A 500 -7.15 -4.56 -12.46
N MET A 501 -7.26 -3.57 -13.33
CA MET A 501 -7.17 -2.15 -12.99
C MET A 501 -8.28 -1.38 -13.72
N TYR A 502 -8.63 -0.20 -13.22
CA TYR A 502 -9.53 0.68 -13.95
C TYR A 502 -8.82 1.33 -15.13
N SER A 503 -9.55 1.51 -16.23
CA SER A 503 -9.09 2.22 -17.43
C SER A 503 -8.49 3.61 -17.10
N ALA A 504 -9.11 4.32 -16.16
CA ALA A 504 -8.66 5.62 -15.67
C ALA A 504 -7.26 5.55 -15.01
N ASP A 505 -6.98 4.51 -14.22
CA ASP A 505 -5.67 4.34 -13.56
C ASP A 505 -4.56 3.98 -14.56
N LEU A 506 -4.94 3.47 -15.74
CA LEU A 506 -4.05 3.19 -16.87
C LEU A 506 -3.95 4.35 -17.87
N SER A 507 -4.66 5.46 -17.64
CA SER A 507 -4.73 6.60 -18.57
C SER A 507 -5.22 6.22 -19.98
N ILE A 508 -6.16 5.27 -20.07
CA ILE A 508 -6.77 4.87 -21.35
C ILE A 508 -7.90 5.86 -21.69
N ASN A 509 -7.67 6.69 -22.71
CA ASN A 509 -8.62 7.71 -23.15
C ASN A 509 -9.84 7.08 -23.84
N GLY A 510 -11.03 7.66 -23.63
CA GLY A 510 -12.26 7.27 -24.34
C GLY A 510 -13.06 6.11 -23.72
N LYS A 511 -12.63 5.56 -22.57
CA LYS A 511 -13.37 4.55 -21.81
C LYS A 511 -14.03 5.15 -20.56
N PRO A 512 -15.17 4.59 -20.08
CA PRO A 512 -15.74 4.95 -18.79
C PRO A 512 -14.72 4.74 -17.65
N GLU A 513 -14.74 5.60 -16.62
CA GLU A 513 -13.78 5.52 -15.49
C GLU A 513 -13.83 4.19 -14.73
N ASP A 514 -14.97 3.51 -14.75
CA ASP A 514 -15.21 2.24 -14.07
C ASP A 514 -14.92 1.00 -14.96
N ASP A 515 -14.48 1.20 -16.21
CA ASP A 515 -14.15 0.10 -17.12
C ASP A 515 -12.93 -0.67 -16.58
N LYS A 516 -13.01 -2.01 -16.60
CA LYS A 516 -12.00 -2.88 -16.00
C LYS A 516 -11.13 -3.49 -17.07
N VAL A 517 -9.83 -3.33 -16.91
CA VAL A 517 -8.81 -3.83 -17.83
C VAL A 517 -8.03 -4.94 -17.14
N ASN A 518 -7.93 -6.10 -17.80
CA ASN A 518 -7.11 -7.21 -17.33
C ASN A 518 -5.68 -7.06 -17.86
N LEU A 519 -4.71 -6.93 -16.95
CA LEU A 519 -3.34 -6.57 -17.34
C LEU A 519 -2.69 -7.65 -18.23
N ALA A 520 -2.85 -8.93 -17.90
CA ALA A 520 -2.28 -10.02 -18.69
C ALA A 520 -2.92 -10.13 -20.08
N ARG A 521 -4.24 -10.01 -20.17
CA ARG A 521 -4.95 -10.07 -21.47
C ARG A 521 -4.43 -9.01 -22.44
N GLU A 522 -4.40 -7.75 -22.01
CA GLU A 522 -3.96 -6.67 -22.89
C GLU A 522 -2.45 -6.74 -23.18
N THR A 523 -1.64 -7.19 -22.21
CA THR A 523 -0.20 -7.43 -22.44
C THR A 523 0.02 -8.53 -23.49
N LEU A 524 -0.74 -9.63 -23.46
CA LEU A 524 -0.64 -10.70 -24.46
C LEU A 524 -1.07 -10.24 -25.86
N LYS A 525 -2.13 -9.42 -25.94
CA LYS A 525 -2.55 -8.80 -27.20
C LYS A 525 -1.46 -7.89 -27.78
N GLY A 526 -0.84 -7.07 -26.93
CA GLY A 526 0.26 -6.20 -27.31
C GLY A 526 1.49 -6.98 -27.79
N LEU A 527 1.90 -7.98 -27.00
CA LEU A 527 3.06 -8.84 -27.29
C LEU A 527 2.91 -9.60 -28.61
N LEU A 528 1.70 -10.08 -28.93
CA LEU A 528 1.41 -10.87 -30.13
C LEU A 528 0.78 -10.05 -31.27
N ALA A 529 0.77 -8.72 -31.20
CA ALA A 529 0.12 -7.85 -32.19
C ALA A 529 0.69 -8.03 -33.61
N HIS A 530 2.03 -8.11 -33.72
CA HIS A 530 2.71 -8.31 -35.01
C HIS A 530 2.41 -9.69 -35.61
N TRP A 531 2.50 -10.74 -34.79
CA TRP A 531 2.13 -12.10 -35.17
C TRP A 531 0.68 -12.18 -35.67
N LEU A 532 -0.25 -11.54 -34.95
CA LEU A 532 -1.66 -11.49 -35.32
C LEU A 532 -1.89 -10.80 -36.67
N THR A 533 -1.13 -9.72 -36.93
CA THR A 533 -1.17 -8.97 -38.20
C THR A 533 -0.67 -9.83 -39.36
N LYS A 534 0.48 -10.48 -39.23
CA LYS A 534 1.02 -11.40 -40.25
C LYS A 534 0.12 -12.61 -40.48
N ARG A 535 -0.45 -13.19 -39.42
CA ARG A 535 -1.42 -14.30 -39.50
C ARG A 535 -2.65 -13.89 -40.32
N ARG A 536 -3.22 -12.71 -40.05
CA ARG A 536 -4.38 -12.19 -40.82
C ARG A 536 -4.05 -11.96 -42.29
N GLN A 537 -2.88 -11.43 -42.63
CA GLN A 537 -2.45 -11.26 -44.02
C GLN A 537 -2.38 -12.61 -44.77
N ARG A 538 -2.01 -13.69 -44.06
CA ARG A 538 -1.91 -15.05 -44.62
C ARG A 538 -3.26 -15.73 -44.84
N PHE A 539 -4.17 -15.63 -43.86
CA PHE A 539 -5.51 -16.22 -43.94
C PHE A 539 -6.50 -15.36 -44.73
N GLY A 540 -6.25 -14.04 -44.84
CA GLY A 540 -7.05 -13.11 -45.64
C GLY A 540 -6.82 -13.19 -47.15
N SER A 541 -5.79 -13.92 -47.61
CA SER A 541 -5.51 -14.14 -49.04
C SER A 541 -6.16 -15.39 -49.64
N GLN A 542 -6.95 -16.17 -48.88
CA GLN A 542 -7.77 -17.26 -49.42
C GLN A 542 -9.26 -16.91 -49.32
N GLY A 543 -9.77 -16.19 -50.32
CA GLY A 543 -11.18 -15.82 -50.40
C GLY A 543 -11.51 -14.79 -51.47
N SER A 544 -10.93 -14.89 -52.66
CA SER A 544 -11.44 -14.19 -53.85
C SER A 544 -12.02 -15.22 -54.81
N GLY A 545 -13.34 -15.28 -54.84
CA GLY A 545 -14.11 -16.06 -55.80
C GLY A 545 -15.53 -15.50 -55.90
N ASN A 546 -15.69 -14.50 -56.76
CA ASN A 546 -16.90 -14.08 -57.48
C ASN A 546 -18.28 -14.26 -56.81
N ALA A 547 -18.96 -13.16 -56.52
CA ALA A 547 -20.32 -12.92 -57.04
C ALA A 547 -20.75 -11.46 -56.79
N GLU A 548 -21.46 -10.93 -57.77
CA GLU A 548 -21.81 -9.55 -57.97
C GLU A 548 -22.83 -8.99 -56.95
N VAL A 549 -22.77 -7.66 -56.83
CA VAL A 549 -23.79 -6.70 -56.39
C VAL A 549 -25.21 -7.17 -56.69
N HIS A 550 -26.17 -7.00 -55.77
CA HIS A 550 -27.45 -6.32 -56.01
C HIS A 550 -28.14 -5.94 -54.69
N SER A 551 -28.58 -4.69 -54.65
CA SER A 551 -29.38 -4.01 -53.63
C SER A 551 -30.81 -4.54 -53.51
N GLY A 552 -31.41 -4.48 -52.32
CA GLY A 552 -32.87 -4.59 -52.21
C GLY A 552 -33.43 -4.68 -50.79
N ARG A 553 -34.18 -3.64 -50.40
CA ARG A 553 -35.00 -3.50 -49.18
C ARG A 553 -36.02 -4.62 -48.98
N GLY A 554 -36.45 -4.81 -47.72
CA GLY A 554 -37.88 -5.01 -47.42
C GLY A 554 -38.23 -6.07 -46.38
N ASP A 555 -38.36 -5.63 -45.12
CA ASP A 555 -39.51 -5.84 -44.22
C ASP A 555 -40.10 -7.22 -43.85
N ILE A 556 -40.20 -7.37 -42.51
CA ILE A 556 -41.34 -7.86 -41.70
C ILE A 556 -41.50 -9.39 -41.48
N SER A 557 -41.04 -9.78 -40.27
CA SER A 557 -41.66 -10.61 -39.23
C SER A 557 -42.44 -11.89 -39.59
N SER A 558 -42.11 -13.02 -38.96
CA SER A 558 -42.66 -13.41 -37.63
C SER A 558 -42.42 -14.89 -37.27
N ARG A 559 -42.04 -15.12 -35.99
CA ARG A 559 -42.42 -16.25 -35.08
C ARG A 559 -42.14 -17.70 -35.51
N ASN A 560 -41.67 -18.66 -34.72
CA ASN A 560 -41.35 -18.94 -33.30
C ASN A 560 -40.39 -20.18 -33.37
N ILE A 561 -39.49 -20.53 -32.45
CA ILE A 561 -39.69 -21.04 -31.08
C ILE A 561 -38.32 -20.99 -30.36
N ALA A 562 -38.35 -20.61 -29.09
CA ALA A 562 -37.21 -20.39 -28.20
C ALA A 562 -36.55 -21.67 -27.66
N LEU A 563 -35.26 -21.58 -27.29
CA LEU A 563 -34.76 -21.98 -25.96
C LEU A 563 -33.34 -21.43 -25.67
N SER A 564 -33.26 -20.80 -24.48
CA SER A 564 -32.12 -20.43 -23.62
C SER A 564 -31.05 -19.44 -24.11
N LYS A 565 -31.28 -18.19 -23.68
CA LYS A 565 -30.41 -17.00 -23.63
C LYS A 565 -28.95 -17.27 -23.24
N GLY A 566 -28.04 -17.12 -24.19
CA GLY A 566 -26.74 -16.48 -23.97
C GLY A 566 -26.86 -15.03 -24.46
N GLU A 567 -26.61 -14.06 -23.58
CA GLU A 567 -26.53 -12.65 -23.97
C GLU A 567 -25.29 -12.45 -24.84
N VAL A 568 -25.55 -12.21 -26.12
CA VAL A 568 -24.62 -11.67 -27.11
C VAL A 568 -24.71 -10.15 -26.98
N ASP A 569 -23.57 -9.49 -26.80
CA ASP A 569 -23.44 -8.07 -27.14
C ASP A 569 -22.38 -7.90 -28.22
N GLY A 570 -22.76 -7.18 -29.27
CA GLY A 570 -21.95 -6.93 -30.45
C GLY A 570 -20.86 -5.90 -30.18
N ASN A 571 -19.65 -6.17 -30.67
CA ASN A 571 -18.59 -5.18 -30.91
C ASN A 571 -17.41 -5.80 -31.69
N ALA A 572 -17.68 -6.62 -32.70
CA ALA A 572 -16.64 -7.39 -33.41
C ALA A 572 -15.66 -6.53 -34.24
N GLU A 573 -15.92 -5.24 -34.46
CA GLU A 573 -15.03 -4.37 -35.26
C GLU A 573 -14.09 -3.47 -34.45
N ASN A 574 -14.31 -3.27 -33.14
CA ASN A 574 -13.46 -2.40 -32.29
C ASN A 574 -12.42 -3.17 -31.45
N ASP A 575 -12.41 -4.50 -31.51
CA ASP A 575 -11.73 -5.36 -30.53
C ASP A 575 -10.27 -5.72 -30.90
N SER A 576 -9.71 -5.04 -31.92
CA SER A 576 -8.36 -5.27 -32.44
C SER A 576 -7.34 -4.17 -32.12
N MET A 577 -7.76 -3.09 -31.45
CA MET A 577 -6.88 -1.98 -31.12
C MET A 577 -6.12 -2.29 -29.82
N VAL A 578 -4.79 -2.43 -29.89
CA VAL A 578 -3.93 -2.48 -28.71
C VAL A 578 -3.95 -1.10 -28.07
N TYR A 579 -4.15 -1.02 -26.76
CA TYR A 579 -4.10 0.26 -26.07
C TYR A 579 -2.64 0.75 -25.93
N PRO A 580 -2.37 2.07 -26.01
CA PRO A 580 -1.00 2.60 -25.89
C PRO A 580 -0.21 2.11 -24.66
N PRO A 581 -0.81 1.91 -23.46
CA PRO A 581 -0.12 1.34 -22.30
C PRO A 581 0.32 -0.13 -22.43
N PHE A 582 0.05 -0.78 -23.57
CA PHE A 582 0.38 -2.18 -23.86
C PHE A 582 1.05 -2.36 -25.23
N GLU A 583 1.44 -1.27 -25.89
CA GLU A 583 2.15 -1.34 -27.17
C GLU A 583 3.63 -1.67 -26.95
N PHE A 584 4.06 -2.79 -27.53
CA PHE A 584 5.46 -3.21 -27.58
C PHE A 584 6.16 -2.67 -28.84
N SER A 585 7.47 -2.51 -28.78
CA SER A 585 8.27 -2.07 -29.93
C SER A 585 8.17 -3.09 -31.09
N VAL A 586 7.84 -2.59 -32.28
CA VAL A 586 7.82 -3.39 -33.52
C VAL A 586 9.22 -3.53 -34.12
N ALA A 587 10.12 -2.57 -33.84
CA ALA A 587 11.49 -2.58 -34.35
C ALA A 587 12.38 -3.61 -33.64
N ALA A 588 12.10 -3.89 -32.37
CA ALA A 588 12.82 -4.86 -31.55
C ALA A 588 11.81 -5.59 -30.63
N PRO A 589 11.04 -6.55 -31.16
CA PRO A 589 10.05 -7.27 -30.37
C PRO A 589 10.72 -8.17 -29.31
N PRO A 590 10.14 -8.31 -28.11
CA PRO A 590 10.65 -9.24 -27.12
C PRO A 590 10.64 -10.68 -27.62
N SER A 591 11.73 -11.42 -27.36
CA SER A 591 11.75 -12.86 -27.64
C SER A 591 10.81 -13.62 -26.69
N ILE A 592 10.13 -14.63 -27.21
CA ILE A 592 9.17 -15.44 -26.45
C ILE A 592 9.73 -16.83 -26.23
N ILE A 593 9.61 -17.35 -25.01
CA ILE A 593 9.94 -18.73 -24.68
C ILE A 593 8.66 -19.47 -24.36
N THR A 594 8.41 -20.55 -25.11
CA THR A 594 7.28 -21.46 -24.91
C THR A 594 7.75 -22.81 -24.39
N GLU A 595 6.84 -23.54 -23.74
CA GLU A 595 7.13 -24.85 -23.17
C GLU A 595 6.08 -25.87 -23.61
N GLY A 596 6.52 -27.08 -23.96
CA GLY A 596 5.63 -28.15 -24.40
C GLY A 596 5.93 -29.48 -23.72
N SER A 597 5.08 -30.47 -24.01
CA SER A 597 5.24 -31.87 -23.56
C SER A 597 4.97 -32.89 -24.65
N GLN A 598 4.59 -32.46 -25.86
CA GLN A 598 4.40 -33.36 -26.99
C GLN A 598 5.76 -33.95 -27.38
N GLY A 599 5.91 -35.27 -27.29
CA GLY A 599 7.19 -35.97 -27.51
C GLY A 599 8.20 -35.85 -26.36
N GLY A 600 7.79 -35.40 -25.17
CA GLY A 600 8.68 -35.14 -24.01
C GLY A 600 8.69 -33.65 -23.61
N PRO A 601 9.22 -33.30 -22.42
CA PRO A 601 9.32 -31.90 -21.99
C PRO A 601 10.29 -31.13 -22.90
N TRP A 602 9.89 -29.92 -23.31
CA TRP A 602 10.76 -29.06 -24.10
C TRP A 602 10.48 -27.58 -23.88
N ARG A 603 11.48 -26.76 -24.20
CA ARG A 603 11.41 -25.29 -24.22
C ARG A 603 11.95 -24.77 -25.54
N LYS A 604 11.35 -23.73 -26.11
CA LYS A 604 11.74 -23.14 -27.40
C LYS A 604 11.72 -21.61 -27.31
N LYS A 605 12.79 -20.95 -27.76
CA LYS A 605 12.84 -19.49 -28.00
C LYS A 605 12.28 -19.19 -29.39
N ILE A 606 11.41 -18.20 -29.50
CA ILE A 606 10.80 -17.69 -30.73
C ILE A 606 11.18 -16.21 -30.81
N THR A 607 11.90 -15.83 -31.86
CA THR A 607 12.45 -14.48 -32.08
C THR A 607 11.68 -13.70 -33.14
N ASP A 608 11.35 -14.32 -34.28
CA ASP A 608 10.87 -13.58 -35.46
C ASP A 608 9.35 -13.48 -35.63
N LEU A 609 8.57 -14.11 -34.74
CA LEU A 609 7.09 -14.08 -34.64
C LEU A 609 6.40 -13.90 -36.01
N ASP A 610 6.83 -14.67 -37.00
CA ASP A 610 6.56 -14.43 -38.41
C ASP A 610 5.28 -15.12 -38.90
N GLY A 611 4.66 -15.93 -38.04
CA GLY A 611 3.43 -16.64 -38.32
C GLY A 611 3.64 -17.96 -39.09
N THR A 612 4.87 -18.48 -39.10
CA THR A 612 5.23 -19.75 -39.74
C THR A 612 5.22 -20.89 -38.72
N GLU A 613 4.12 -21.65 -38.65
CA GLU A 613 3.92 -22.80 -37.74
C GLU A 613 3.97 -22.53 -36.21
N ASP A 614 4.22 -21.30 -35.75
CA ASP A 614 4.29 -20.88 -34.33
C ASP A 614 3.05 -21.24 -33.49
N GLU A 615 1.88 -21.34 -34.12
CA GLU A 615 0.60 -21.64 -33.45
C GLU A 615 0.63 -22.99 -32.73
N LYS A 616 1.42 -23.95 -33.21
CA LYS A 616 1.59 -25.26 -32.58
C LYS A 616 2.42 -25.20 -31.30
N ASP A 617 3.23 -24.15 -31.15
CA ASP A 617 4.18 -23.99 -30.05
C ASP A 617 3.63 -23.12 -28.90
N PHE A 618 2.58 -22.33 -29.13
CA PHE A 618 1.95 -21.52 -28.09
C PHE A 618 1.05 -22.35 -27.16
N PRO A 619 1.03 -22.05 -25.85
CA PRO A 619 0.04 -22.64 -24.95
C PRO A 619 -1.39 -22.29 -25.38
N TRP A 620 -2.30 -23.26 -25.30
CA TRP A 620 -3.69 -23.09 -25.71
C TRP A 620 -4.39 -21.89 -25.05
N TRP A 621 -4.14 -21.66 -23.76
CA TRP A 621 -4.74 -20.54 -23.01
C TRP A 621 -4.30 -19.16 -23.54
N VAL A 622 -3.11 -19.05 -24.15
CA VAL A 622 -2.64 -17.82 -24.79
C VAL A 622 -3.41 -17.59 -26.08
N LEU A 623 -3.55 -18.63 -26.90
CA LEU A 623 -4.30 -18.58 -28.16
C LEU A 623 -5.78 -18.26 -27.91
N ASP A 624 -6.41 -18.92 -26.94
CA ASP A 624 -7.82 -18.68 -26.61
C ASP A 624 -8.06 -17.26 -26.06
N CYS A 625 -7.09 -16.72 -25.29
CA CYS A 625 -7.12 -15.35 -24.81
C CYS A 625 -6.98 -14.32 -25.94
N VAL A 626 -6.03 -14.50 -26.87
CA VAL A 626 -5.73 -13.51 -27.92
C VAL A 626 -6.67 -13.62 -29.12
N LEU A 627 -7.06 -14.83 -29.52
CA LEU A 627 -7.91 -15.07 -30.69
C LEU A 627 -9.40 -14.98 -30.36
N ASN A 628 -9.82 -15.53 -29.20
CA ASN A 628 -11.24 -15.67 -28.86
C ASN A 628 -11.69 -14.72 -27.74
N ASN A 629 -10.79 -13.91 -27.16
CA ASN A 629 -11.04 -13.07 -25.99
C ASN A 629 -11.59 -13.85 -24.78
N ARG A 630 -11.32 -15.17 -24.71
CA ARG A 630 -11.80 -16.04 -23.63
C ARG A 630 -10.75 -16.16 -22.54
N LEU A 631 -11.18 -15.96 -21.30
CA LEU A 631 -10.34 -16.09 -20.11
C LEU A 631 -10.70 -17.37 -19.35
N PRO A 632 -9.72 -18.06 -18.72
CA PRO A 632 -9.98 -19.21 -17.86
C PRO A 632 -10.99 -18.86 -16.73
N PRO A 633 -11.80 -19.83 -16.27
CA PRO A 633 -12.75 -19.61 -15.19
C PRO A 633 -12.03 -19.16 -13.91
N ARG A 634 -12.49 -18.04 -13.34
CA ARG A 634 -11.81 -17.34 -12.25
C ARG A 634 -12.19 -17.91 -10.88
N GLU A 635 -11.20 -18.22 -10.04
CA GLU A 635 -11.43 -18.43 -8.61
C GLU A 635 -11.54 -17.07 -7.89
N ASN A 636 -12.77 -16.71 -7.50
CA ASN A 636 -13.12 -15.62 -6.56
C ASN A 636 -12.44 -14.26 -6.76
N THR A 637 -12.95 -13.47 -7.72
CA THR A 637 -12.61 -12.05 -7.94
C THR A 637 -13.22 -11.07 -6.93
N LYS A 638 -14.08 -11.56 -6.03
CA LYS A 638 -14.76 -10.72 -5.03
C LYS A 638 -14.07 -10.86 -3.67
N CYS A 639 -13.79 -9.73 -3.03
CA CYS A 639 -13.47 -9.63 -1.62
C CYS A 639 -14.77 -9.64 -0.83
N SER A 640 -14.84 -10.46 0.21
CA SER A 640 -15.91 -10.35 1.19
C SER A 640 -15.42 -9.62 2.42
N PHE A 641 -16.18 -8.64 2.89
CA PHE A 641 -15.82 -7.84 4.05
C PHE A 641 -17.07 -7.53 4.89
N TYR A 642 -16.82 -7.15 6.13
CA TYR A 642 -17.84 -6.68 7.05
C TYR A 642 -17.63 -5.19 7.28
N LEU A 643 -18.74 -4.44 7.39
CA LEU A 643 -18.71 -3.05 7.81
C LEU A 643 -19.24 -2.99 9.23
N PHE A 644 -18.41 -2.53 10.15
CA PHE A 644 -18.78 -2.29 11.54
C PHE A 644 -18.73 -0.79 11.79
N ALA A 645 -19.61 -0.32 12.67
CA ALA A 645 -19.48 1.02 13.20
C ALA A 645 -18.24 1.03 14.10
N CYS A 646 -17.45 2.09 14.03
CA CYS A 646 -16.31 2.28 14.93
C CYS A 646 -16.80 2.22 16.39
N GLU A 647 -16.02 1.61 17.30
CA GLU A 647 -16.33 1.58 18.73
C GLU A 647 -16.59 3.01 19.24
N GLY A 648 -17.73 3.22 19.89
CA GLY A 648 -18.19 4.54 20.33
C GLY A 648 -19.14 5.28 19.38
N SER A 649 -19.36 4.79 18.15
CA SER A 649 -20.32 5.39 17.21
C SER A 649 -21.78 5.09 17.60
N THR A 650 -22.65 6.10 17.50
CA THR A 650 -24.10 5.97 17.76
C THR A 650 -24.90 5.46 16.55
N VAL A 651 -24.24 5.18 15.42
CA VAL A 651 -24.89 4.75 14.17
C VAL A 651 -25.28 3.28 14.28
N GLN A 652 -26.59 2.99 14.34
CA GLN A 652 -27.10 1.62 14.21
C GLN A 652 -27.02 1.18 12.75
N ILE A 653 -26.08 0.29 12.44
CA ILE A 653 -25.99 -0.34 11.12
C ILE A 653 -27.13 -1.35 10.97
N SER A 654 -28.13 -1.01 10.15
CA SER A 654 -29.31 -1.87 9.92
C SER A 654 -29.00 -3.16 9.14
N THR A 655 -27.83 -3.28 8.50
CA THR A 655 -27.44 -4.43 7.67
C THR A 655 -26.20 -5.12 8.20
N GLN A 656 -26.37 -6.16 9.02
CA GLN A 656 -25.29 -7.02 9.54
C GLN A 656 -24.82 -8.12 8.54
N GLY A 657 -25.12 -7.97 7.24
CA GLY A 657 -24.77 -8.98 6.23
C GLY A 657 -23.32 -8.88 5.76
N LYS A 658 -22.67 -10.03 5.54
CA LYS A 658 -21.37 -10.12 4.84
C LYS A 658 -21.51 -9.48 3.45
N LEU A 659 -20.79 -8.39 3.20
CA LEU A 659 -20.78 -7.73 1.91
C LEU A 659 -19.74 -8.37 1.00
N SER A 660 -19.99 -8.34 -0.31
CA SER A 660 -19.10 -8.91 -1.31
C SER A 660 -18.98 -7.94 -2.48
N ALA A 661 -17.75 -7.55 -2.81
CA ALA A 661 -17.48 -6.62 -3.89
C ALA A 661 -16.19 -7.00 -4.64
N PRO A 662 -15.95 -6.50 -5.85
CA PRO A 662 -14.69 -6.72 -6.56
C PRO A 662 -13.48 -6.30 -5.71
N ARG A 663 -12.34 -7.01 -5.81
CA ARG A 663 -11.11 -6.66 -5.05
C ARG A 663 -10.58 -5.26 -5.33
N ILE A 664 -10.85 -4.72 -6.52
CA ILE A 664 -10.47 -3.36 -6.93
C ILE A 664 -11.48 -2.29 -6.49
N LEU A 665 -12.45 -2.61 -5.61
CA LEU A 665 -13.46 -1.65 -5.19
C LEU A 665 -12.81 -0.40 -4.57
N ARG A 666 -13.06 0.77 -5.16
CA ARG A 666 -12.61 2.06 -4.61
C ARG A 666 -13.37 2.39 -3.32
N ILE A 667 -12.66 2.90 -2.31
CA ILE A 667 -13.24 3.20 -0.99
C ILE A 667 -14.43 4.16 -1.07
N HIS A 668 -14.45 5.09 -2.03
CA HIS A 668 -15.58 6.01 -2.22
C HIS A 668 -16.90 5.27 -2.51
N LYS A 669 -16.86 4.10 -3.16
CA LYS A 669 -18.09 3.29 -3.38
C LYS A 669 -18.58 2.65 -2.10
N VAL A 670 -17.67 2.27 -1.19
CA VAL A 670 -18.02 1.81 0.16
C VAL A 670 -18.60 2.97 0.97
N ILE A 671 -18.00 4.16 0.88
CA ILE A 671 -18.50 5.36 1.53
C ILE A 671 -19.89 5.71 1.01
N ASN A 672 -20.11 5.75 -0.31
CA ASN A 672 -21.42 5.99 -0.91
C ASN A 672 -22.43 4.92 -0.47
N TYR A 673 -22.03 3.65 -0.41
CA TYR A 673 -22.89 2.59 0.11
C TYR A 673 -23.28 2.82 1.58
N VAL A 674 -22.33 3.23 2.44
CA VAL A 674 -22.61 3.59 3.83
C VAL A 674 -23.56 4.79 3.91
N VAL A 675 -23.31 5.83 3.11
CA VAL A 675 -24.13 7.05 3.07
C VAL A 675 -25.54 6.78 2.56
N GLU A 676 -25.70 6.00 1.50
CA GLU A 676 -27.00 5.73 0.86
C GLU A 676 -27.83 4.65 1.57
N LYS A 677 -27.17 3.65 2.17
CA LYS A 677 -27.84 2.44 2.69
C LYS A 677 -27.73 2.25 4.20
N MET A 678 -26.75 2.86 4.87
CA MET A 678 -26.53 2.65 6.31
C MET A 678 -26.76 3.91 7.16
N VAL A 679 -26.71 5.11 6.59
CA VAL A 679 -26.97 6.38 7.29
C VAL A 679 -28.29 6.99 6.82
N LEU A 680 -29.42 6.36 7.20
CA LEU A 680 -30.72 7.03 7.23
C LEU A 680 -30.82 7.84 8.53
N ASP A 681 -30.18 9.01 8.53
CA ASP A 681 -30.58 10.22 9.27
C ASP A 681 -29.55 11.33 9.00
N LYS A 682 -29.82 12.18 8.01
CA LYS A 682 -28.96 13.31 7.64
C LYS A 682 -29.32 14.56 8.45
N PRO A 683 -28.34 15.25 9.06
CA PRO A 683 -28.41 16.71 9.11
C PRO A 683 -27.39 17.44 8.23
N LEU A 684 -26.26 16.87 7.80
CA LEU A 684 -25.21 17.65 7.10
C LEU A 684 -24.45 16.83 6.04
N ASP A 685 -24.58 17.22 4.77
CA ASP A 685 -23.74 16.72 3.67
C ASP A 685 -22.31 17.27 3.83
N THR A 686 -21.39 16.48 4.38
CA THR A 686 -20.02 16.92 4.69
C THR A 686 -19.03 16.46 3.61
N LEU A 687 -18.19 17.35 3.10
CA LEU A 687 -17.10 17.06 2.15
C LEU A 687 -15.75 17.29 2.84
N TYR A 688 -14.82 16.34 2.70
CA TYR A 688 -13.48 16.42 3.30
C TYR A 688 -12.41 16.66 2.24
N LEU A 689 -11.52 17.62 2.49
CA LEU A 689 -10.30 17.80 1.73
C LEU A 689 -9.11 17.29 2.56
N HIS A 690 -8.48 16.21 2.12
CA HIS A 690 -7.29 15.65 2.75
C HIS A 690 -6.09 15.79 1.81
N ILE A 691 -5.05 16.52 2.23
CA ILE A 691 -3.79 16.63 1.49
C ILE A 691 -2.83 15.58 2.07
N PRO A 692 -2.41 14.56 1.30
CA PRO A 692 -1.55 13.50 1.79
C PRO A 692 -0.22 14.01 2.34
N LEU A 693 0.35 13.27 3.30
CA LEU A 693 1.56 13.67 4.00
C LEU A 693 2.77 13.84 3.08
N SER A 694 2.85 13.05 2.01
CA SER A 694 3.93 12.97 1.02
C SER A 694 3.64 13.69 -0.30
N ASP A 695 2.47 14.32 -0.46
CA ASP A 695 2.10 14.99 -1.71
C ASP A 695 2.93 16.28 -1.88
N LYS A 696 3.89 16.23 -2.80
CA LYS A 696 4.66 17.37 -3.31
C LYS A 696 4.20 17.66 -4.73
N THR A 697 2.97 18.15 -4.91
CA THR A 697 2.49 18.53 -6.24
C THR A 697 3.46 19.56 -6.87
N TYR A 698 3.92 19.31 -8.10
CA TYR A 698 5.04 20.00 -8.79
C TYR A 698 4.81 21.50 -9.14
N TYR A 699 3.82 22.15 -8.56
CA TYR A 699 3.56 23.56 -8.78
C TYR A 699 4.47 24.44 -7.93
N SER A 700 4.78 25.66 -8.41
CA SER A 700 5.37 26.68 -7.54
C SER A 700 4.47 26.89 -6.31
N LEU A 701 5.04 27.10 -5.13
CA LEU A 701 4.28 27.23 -3.86
C LEU A 701 3.17 28.30 -3.94
N HIS A 702 3.41 29.37 -4.70
CA HIS A 702 2.41 30.41 -4.98
C HIS A 702 1.25 29.88 -5.83
N THR A 703 1.55 29.14 -6.89
CA THR A 703 0.55 28.51 -7.76
C THR A 703 -0.28 27.47 -7.01
N LEU A 704 0.34 26.66 -6.15
CA LEU A 704 -0.36 25.63 -5.38
C LEU A 704 -1.34 26.23 -4.36
N SER A 705 -0.91 27.22 -3.57
CA SER A 705 -1.81 27.87 -2.62
C SER A 705 -3.00 28.55 -3.32
N HIS A 706 -2.77 29.19 -4.47
CA HIS A 706 -3.84 29.79 -5.25
C HIS A 706 -4.78 28.74 -5.86
N TRP A 707 -4.22 27.63 -6.33
CA TRP A 707 -4.99 26.51 -6.87
C TRP A 707 -5.88 25.86 -5.80
N LEU A 708 -5.36 25.61 -4.60
CA LEU A 708 -6.13 25.07 -3.47
C LEU A 708 -7.29 25.99 -3.08
N VAL A 709 -7.05 27.31 -2.99
CA VAL A 709 -8.11 28.30 -2.74
C VAL A 709 -9.17 28.25 -3.84
N ARG A 710 -8.75 28.17 -5.11
CA ARG A 710 -9.67 28.12 -6.25
C ARG A 710 -10.52 26.83 -6.25
N MET A 711 -9.94 25.69 -5.94
CA MET A 711 -10.66 24.40 -5.89
C MET A 711 -11.75 24.40 -4.81
N VAL A 712 -11.43 24.89 -3.60
CA VAL A 712 -12.42 25.03 -2.52
C VAL A 712 -13.48 26.07 -2.91
N GLU A 713 -13.08 27.19 -3.52
CA GLU A 713 -13.99 28.23 -4.01
C GLU A 713 -14.96 27.71 -5.07
N GLU A 714 -14.51 26.92 -6.04
CA GLU A 714 -15.36 26.30 -7.07
C GLU A 714 -16.41 25.37 -6.44
N THR A 715 -16.00 24.59 -5.44
CA THR A 715 -16.90 23.71 -4.68
C THR A 715 -17.95 24.51 -3.90
N VAL A 716 -17.53 25.57 -3.21
CA VAL A 716 -18.42 26.46 -2.45
C VAL A 716 -19.43 27.14 -3.38
N ARG A 717 -19.00 27.61 -4.56
CA ARG A 717 -19.89 28.22 -5.55
C ARG A 717 -20.88 27.22 -6.12
N ALA A 718 -20.46 26.00 -6.40
CA ALA A 718 -21.35 24.94 -6.88
C ALA A 718 -22.41 24.57 -5.83
N GLN A 719 -22.02 24.42 -4.56
CA GLN A 719 -22.97 24.17 -3.47
C GLN A 719 -23.92 25.34 -3.23
N HIS A 720 -23.43 26.58 -3.34
CA HIS A 720 -24.29 27.75 -3.22
C HIS A 720 -25.30 27.83 -4.37
N ALA A 721 -24.88 27.50 -5.60
CA ALA A 721 -25.77 27.47 -6.76
C ALA A 721 -26.88 26.43 -6.61
N SER A 722 -26.61 25.27 -6.00
CA SER A 722 -27.61 24.23 -5.78
C SER A 722 -28.56 24.52 -4.60
N SER A 723 -28.14 25.31 -3.61
CA SER A 723 -28.96 25.67 -2.45
C SER A 723 -28.65 27.09 -1.94
N PRO A 724 -29.14 28.15 -2.64
CA PRO A 724 -28.75 29.53 -2.35
C PRO A 724 -29.17 30.05 -0.97
N SER A 725 -30.20 29.45 -0.38
CA SER A 725 -30.77 29.84 0.91
C SER A 725 -30.15 29.12 2.10
N LYS A 726 -29.31 28.09 1.86
CA LYS A 726 -28.63 27.34 2.92
C LYS A 726 -27.24 27.91 3.18
N PRO A 727 -26.85 28.10 4.45
CA PRO A 727 -25.49 28.48 4.79
C PRO A 727 -24.51 27.33 4.52
N ILE A 728 -23.28 27.66 4.12
CA ILE A 728 -22.21 26.68 3.91
C ILE A 728 -21.19 26.82 5.03
N TYR A 729 -20.89 25.70 5.70
CA TYR A 729 -19.91 25.65 6.79
C TYR A 729 -18.54 25.25 6.23
N LEU A 730 -17.52 26.06 6.49
CA LEU A 730 -16.14 25.72 6.19
C LEU A 730 -15.39 25.51 7.51
N VAL A 731 -14.99 24.26 7.76
CA VAL A 731 -14.18 23.89 8.91
C VAL A 731 -12.72 23.85 8.47
N GLY A 732 -11.86 24.61 9.14
CA GLY A 732 -10.44 24.71 8.79
C GLY A 732 -9.56 24.62 10.03
N ASP A 733 -8.68 23.63 10.07
CA ASP A 733 -7.66 23.49 11.11
C ASP A 733 -6.30 23.99 10.59
N SER A 734 -5.61 24.82 11.37
CA SER A 734 -4.26 25.32 11.09
C SER A 734 -4.11 25.92 9.68
N PHE A 735 -3.47 25.22 8.74
CA PHE A 735 -3.39 25.61 7.33
C PHE A 735 -4.76 25.74 6.65
N GLY A 736 -5.68 24.81 6.93
CA GLY A 736 -7.06 24.86 6.44
C GLY A 736 -7.78 26.12 6.90
N GLY A 737 -7.44 26.65 8.07
CA GLY A 737 -7.96 27.94 8.54
C GLY A 737 -7.53 29.12 7.66
N CYS A 738 -6.29 29.12 7.18
CA CYS A 738 -5.80 30.13 6.22
C CYS A 738 -6.57 30.04 4.90
N LEU A 739 -6.80 28.83 4.39
CA LEU A 739 -7.57 28.61 3.17
C LEU A 739 -9.03 29.05 3.32
N ALA A 740 -9.70 28.69 4.42
CA ALA A 740 -11.09 29.05 4.69
C ALA A 740 -11.28 30.57 4.73
N LEU A 741 -10.38 31.30 5.40
CA LEU A 741 -10.38 32.77 5.42
C LEU A 741 -10.17 33.36 4.02
N ALA A 742 -9.25 32.80 3.23
CA ALA A 742 -8.98 33.23 1.87
C ALA A 742 -10.18 33.02 0.93
N VAL A 743 -10.86 31.87 1.02
CA VAL A 743 -12.06 31.55 0.26
C VAL A 743 -13.21 32.49 0.65
N ALA A 744 -13.40 32.74 1.94
CA ALA A 744 -14.44 33.64 2.43
C ALA A 744 -14.22 35.09 1.98
N ALA A 745 -12.98 35.58 2.02
CA ALA A 745 -12.63 36.92 1.53
C ALA A 745 -12.93 37.11 0.04
N ARG A 746 -12.81 36.04 -0.77
CA ARG A 746 -13.10 36.07 -2.22
C ARG A 746 -14.58 35.94 -2.55
N ASN A 747 -15.41 35.52 -1.60
CA ASN A 747 -16.82 35.24 -1.81
C ASN A 747 -17.71 35.93 -0.75
N PRO A 748 -17.64 37.27 -0.62
CA PRO A 748 -18.33 38.00 0.46
C PRO A 748 -19.86 38.00 0.37
N THR A 749 -20.42 37.58 -0.77
CA THR A 749 -21.87 37.52 -1.03
C THR A 749 -22.49 36.16 -0.67
N ILE A 750 -21.68 35.10 -0.57
CA ILE A 750 -22.14 33.75 -0.21
C ILE A 750 -22.28 33.68 1.32
N ASP A 751 -23.37 33.05 1.79
CA ASP A 751 -23.63 32.89 3.21
C ASP A 751 -22.74 31.80 3.82
N LEU A 752 -21.53 32.20 4.23
CA LEU A 752 -20.52 31.32 4.82
C LEU A 752 -20.46 31.42 6.34
N VAL A 753 -20.30 30.26 6.99
CA VAL A 753 -19.96 30.14 8.42
C VAL A 753 -18.62 29.42 8.53
N LEU A 754 -17.62 30.09 9.08
CA LEU A 754 -16.28 29.53 9.27
C LEU A 754 -16.14 28.98 10.69
N VAL A 755 -15.63 27.76 10.82
CA VAL A 755 -15.21 27.20 12.11
C VAL A 755 -13.72 26.89 12.03
N LEU A 756 -12.92 27.74 12.68
CA LEU A 756 -11.46 27.75 12.51
C LEU A 756 -10.79 27.27 13.79
N ALA A 757 -10.05 26.16 13.71
CA ALA A 757 -9.21 25.68 14.80
C ALA A 757 -7.77 26.14 14.57
N ASN A 758 -7.17 26.78 15.59
CA ASN A 758 -5.77 27.21 15.61
C ASN A 758 -5.24 27.78 14.27
N PRO A 759 -5.95 28.75 13.62
CA PRO A 759 -5.62 29.16 12.27
C PRO A 759 -4.18 29.69 12.18
N ALA A 760 -3.41 29.17 11.22
CA ALA A 760 -1.97 29.44 11.11
C ALA A 760 -1.62 30.81 10.51
N THR A 761 -2.53 31.77 10.53
CA THR A 761 -2.31 33.13 10.02
C THR A 761 -1.24 33.88 10.82
N SER A 762 -0.92 33.47 12.04
CA SER A 762 0.21 33.99 12.83
C SER A 762 1.55 33.29 12.58
N PHE A 763 1.69 32.45 11.53
CA PHE A 763 2.91 31.66 11.31
C PHE A 763 4.21 32.45 11.45
N GLY A 764 4.26 33.71 11.00
CA GLY A 764 5.44 34.58 11.12
C GLY A 764 5.86 34.96 12.56
N ARG A 765 5.01 34.70 13.56
CA ARG A 765 5.26 34.89 15.00
C ARG A 765 5.34 33.56 15.77
N SER A 766 5.36 32.43 15.05
CA SER A 766 5.35 31.09 15.64
C SER A 766 6.74 30.59 16.01
N GLN A 767 6.79 29.63 16.94
CA GLN A 767 8.03 28.92 17.29
C GLN A 767 8.55 28.04 16.14
N LEU A 768 7.71 27.80 15.12
CA LEU A 768 8.08 27.10 13.89
C LEU A 768 8.84 28.00 12.89
N GLN A 769 8.72 29.32 12.98
CA GLN A 769 9.34 30.24 12.02
C GLN A 769 10.89 30.18 12.04
N PRO A 770 11.58 30.11 13.19
CA PRO A 770 13.03 29.93 13.26
C PRO A 770 13.53 28.61 12.63
N LEU A 771 12.67 27.59 12.50
CA LEU A 771 13.06 26.32 11.89
C LEU A 771 13.28 26.44 10.38
N LEU A 772 12.66 27.40 9.69
CA LEU A 772 12.84 27.58 8.23
C LEU A 772 14.30 27.81 7.82
N PRO A 773 15.00 28.86 8.31
CA PRO A 773 16.40 29.09 7.96
C PRO A 773 17.33 27.99 8.48
N LEU A 774 16.98 27.34 9.59
CA LEU A 774 17.76 26.24 10.16
C LEU A 774 17.66 24.97 9.31
N LEU A 775 16.46 24.62 8.82
CA LEU A 775 16.25 23.51 7.88
C LEU A 775 16.83 23.81 6.50
N GLU A 776 16.87 25.07 6.05
CA GLU A 776 17.53 25.44 4.79
C GLU A 776 19.06 25.33 4.85
N SER A 777 19.65 25.55 6.02
CA SER A 777 21.11 25.50 6.24
C SER A 777 21.62 24.13 6.73
N LEU A 778 20.74 23.22 7.14
CA LEU A 778 21.10 21.90 7.65
C LEU A 778 21.67 20.99 6.53
N PRO A 779 22.87 20.41 6.64
CA PRO A 779 23.34 19.36 5.73
C PRO A 779 22.42 18.14 5.73
N ASN A 780 22.33 17.44 4.59
CA ASN A 780 21.44 16.28 4.45
C ASN A 780 21.89 15.10 5.35
N GLU A 781 23.17 15.03 5.75
CA GLU A 781 23.67 14.01 6.67
C GLU A 781 23.14 14.17 8.11
N LEU A 782 22.64 15.35 8.48
CA LEU A 782 22.13 15.64 9.83
C LEU A 782 20.60 15.49 9.94
N HIS A 783 19.94 14.86 8.96
CA HIS A 783 18.49 14.69 8.92
C HIS A 783 17.90 14.03 10.18
N PHE A 784 18.63 13.11 10.81
CA PHE A 784 18.25 12.46 12.06
C PHE A 784 18.05 13.46 13.24
N THR A 785 18.52 14.71 13.10
CA THR A 785 18.33 15.77 14.10
C THR A 785 16.97 16.50 13.96
N VAL A 786 16.26 16.34 12.83
CA VAL A 786 14.98 17.02 12.56
C VAL A 786 13.88 16.68 13.57
N PRO A 787 13.70 15.43 14.03
CA PRO A 787 12.74 15.12 15.10
C PRO A 787 13.11 15.74 16.44
N TYR A 788 14.40 15.91 16.72
CA TYR A 788 14.87 16.60 17.92
C TYR A 788 14.54 18.09 17.83
N LEU A 789 14.69 18.72 16.66
CA LEU A 789 14.26 20.11 16.42
C LEU A 789 12.74 20.28 16.52
N LEU A 790 11.95 19.32 16.05
CA LEU A 790 10.48 19.32 16.21
C LEU A 790 10.05 19.03 17.66
N SER A 791 10.84 18.28 18.44
CA SER A 791 10.57 18.01 19.85
C SER A 791 10.57 19.28 20.72
N PHE A 792 11.41 20.28 20.37
CA PHE A 792 11.40 21.60 21.00
C PHE A 792 10.07 22.36 20.79
N VAL A 793 9.30 21.99 19.77
CA VAL A 793 8.06 22.67 19.37
C VAL A 793 6.80 21.87 19.74
N MET A 794 6.91 20.56 20.00
CA MET A 794 5.78 19.66 20.30
C MET A 794 5.45 19.50 21.81
N GLY A 795 6.26 20.06 22.72
CA GLY A 795 5.94 20.18 24.16
C GLY A 795 7.01 19.68 25.14
N GLU A 796 6.84 19.96 26.43
CA GLU A 796 7.79 19.63 27.50
C GLU A 796 7.99 18.10 27.63
N PRO A 797 9.19 17.57 27.29
CA PRO A 797 9.48 16.12 27.37
C PRO A 797 9.23 15.54 28.77
N MET A 798 9.43 16.39 29.78
CA MET A 798 9.22 16.08 31.19
C MET A 798 7.76 15.73 31.50
N LYS A 799 6.78 16.45 30.94
CA LYS A 799 5.36 16.15 31.19
C LYS A 799 4.91 14.87 30.51
N MET A 800 5.37 14.62 29.29
CA MET A 800 5.08 13.37 28.56
C MET A 800 5.65 12.15 29.28
N ALA A 801 6.84 12.27 29.85
CA ALA A 801 7.45 11.22 30.66
C ALA A 801 6.77 11.04 32.03
N MET A 802 6.03 12.04 32.53
CA MET A 802 5.29 12.00 33.80
C MET A 802 3.88 11.41 33.68
N VAL A 803 3.32 11.23 32.47
CA VAL A 803 1.94 10.72 32.27
C VAL A 803 1.70 9.34 32.89
N THR A 804 2.75 8.52 33.04
CA THR A 804 2.70 7.18 33.63
C THR A 804 3.35 7.08 35.02
N VAL A 805 3.76 8.21 35.61
CA VAL A 805 4.45 8.26 36.91
C VAL A 805 3.49 8.79 37.98
N ASP A 806 3.12 7.92 38.90
CA ASP A 806 2.29 8.28 40.07
C ASP A 806 3.09 9.19 41.01
N ALA A 807 2.50 10.34 41.38
CA ALA A 807 3.15 11.38 42.20
C ALA A 807 3.40 10.96 43.65
N THR A 808 2.89 9.79 44.05
CA THR A 808 2.99 9.25 45.42
C THR A 808 4.20 8.33 45.65
N LEU A 809 5.06 8.14 44.62
CA LEU A 809 6.21 7.21 44.68
C LEU A 809 7.42 7.75 45.46
N PRO A 810 8.24 6.87 46.08
CA PRO A 810 9.51 7.25 46.71
C PRO A 810 10.49 7.91 45.71
N PRO A 811 11.34 8.87 46.15
CA PRO A 811 12.16 9.71 45.25
C PRO A 811 13.07 8.93 44.30
N THR A 812 13.61 7.79 44.73
CA THR A 812 14.51 6.94 43.93
C THR A 812 13.78 6.22 42.80
N VAL A 813 12.59 5.68 43.09
CA VAL A 813 11.73 4.98 42.14
C VAL A 813 11.09 5.97 41.15
N PHE A 814 10.79 7.18 41.62
CA PHE A 814 10.32 8.28 40.79
C PHE A 814 11.37 8.68 39.74
N LEU A 815 12.62 8.84 40.16
CA LEU A 815 13.73 9.19 39.24
C LEU A 815 14.05 8.07 38.25
N GLU A 816 14.02 6.81 38.66
CA GLU A 816 14.20 5.66 37.75
C GLU A 816 13.11 5.55 36.70
N LYS A 817 11.83 5.66 37.09
CA LYS A 817 10.71 5.61 36.14
C LYS A 817 10.69 6.83 35.21
N LEU A 818 10.98 8.01 35.73
CA LEU A 818 11.08 9.24 34.94
C LEU A 818 12.21 9.12 33.91
N SER A 819 13.38 8.64 34.34
CA SER A 819 14.53 8.37 33.46
C SER A 819 14.21 7.30 32.41
N GLY A 820 13.58 6.19 32.82
CA GLY A 820 13.15 5.14 31.91
C GLY A 820 12.13 5.61 30.87
N ASN A 821 11.16 6.43 31.29
CA ASN A 821 10.16 7.02 30.40
C ASN A 821 10.78 8.02 29.42
N LEU A 822 11.68 8.90 29.88
CA LEU A 822 12.42 9.81 29.02
C LEU A 822 13.30 9.05 28.00
N THR A 823 13.94 7.97 28.43
CA THR A 823 14.77 7.13 27.57
C THR A 823 13.92 6.37 26.54
N SER A 824 12.69 5.98 26.91
CA SER A 824 11.74 5.31 26.02
C SER A 824 11.10 6.22 24.94
N LEU A 825 11.17 7.54 25.12
CA LEU A 825 10.69 8.52 24.14
C LEU A 825 11.72 8.77 23.02
N LEU A 826 13.01 8.54 23.28
CA LEU A 826 14.10 8.74 22.30
C LEU A 826 13.95 7.88 21.01
N PRO A 827 13.64 6.56 21.07
CA PRO A 827 13.41 5.76 19.87
C PRO A 827 12.16 6.15 19.07
N ARG A 828 11.15 6.74 19.72
CA ARG A 828 9.90 7.18 19.06
C ARG A 828 10.07 8.47 18.27
N LEU A 829 11.05 9.31 18.66
CA LEU A 829 11.42 10.51 17.93
C LEU A 829 12.27 10.18 16.69
N SER A 830 13.14 9.16 16.72
CA SER A 830 13.86 8.72 15.51
C SER A 830 12.93 8.17 14.41
N THR A 831 11.80 7.54 14.76
CA THR A 831 10.80 7.12 13.76
C THR A 831 10.07 8.30 13.08
N LEU A 832 10.05 9.50 13.69
CA LEU A 832 9.45 10.69 13.08
C LEU A 832 10.32 11.26 11.94
N SER A 833 11.64 11.06 11.95
CA SER A 833 12.49 11.44 10.81
C SER A 833 12.17 10.59 9.58
N ASP A 834 11.78 9.33 9.77
CA ASP A 834 11.45 8.45 8.65
C ASP A 834 10.08 8.78 8.02
N ILE A 835 9.19 9.44 8.78
CA ILE A 835 7.81 9.76 8.37
C ILE A 835 7.72 11.09 7.61
N ILE A 836 8.48 12.13 8.00
CA ILE A 836 8.47 13.43 7.33
C ILE A 836 9.89 13.82 6.90
N PRO A 837 10.26 13.61 5.62
CA PRO A 837 11.54 14.07 5.11
C PRO A 837 11.71 15.58 5.28
N LYS A 838 12.94 16.04 5.53
CA LYS A 838 13.33 17.46 5.67
C LYS A 838 12.78 18.29 4.52
N ASP A 839 12.89 17.81 3.28
CA ASP A 839 12.39 18.54 2.12
C ASP A 839 10.86 18.66 2.13
N THR A 840 10.15 17.65 2.64
CA THR A 840 8.69 17.67 2.82
C THR A 840 8.30 18.65 3.93
N LEU A 841 9.00 18.62 5.07
CA LEU A 841 8.77 19.52 6.19
C LEU A 841 9.05 20.98 5.78
N LEU A 842 10.18 21.23 5.13
CA LEU A 842 10.57 22.54 4.61
C LEU A 842 9.54 23.05 3.61
N TRP A 843 9.09 22.21 2.68
CA TRP A 843 8.04 22.55 1.72
C TRP A 843 6.72 22.92 2.41
N LYS A 844 6.29 22.14 3.42
CA LYS A 844 5.05 22.42 4.18
C LYS A 844 5.13 23.72 4.97
N LEU A 845 6.26 24.00 5.63
CA LEU A 845 6.47 25.24 6.36
C LEU A 845 6.47 26.46 5.42
N LYS A 846 7.05 26.32 4.21
CA LYS A 846 6.97 27.37 3.19
C LYS A 846 5.54 27.56 2.69
N LEU A 847 4.81 26.49 2.41
CA LEU A 847 3.40 26.55 2.00
C LEU A 847 2.54 27.26 3.07
N LEU A 848 2.75 26.92 4.34
CA LEU A 848 2.07 27.56 5.48
C LEU A 848 2.39 29.06 5.55
N LYS A 849 3.65 29.44 5.39
CA LYS A 849 4.08 30.85 5.32
C LYS A 849 3.36 31.62 4.20
N TYR A 850 3.26 31.04 3.01
CA TYR A 850 2.58 31.68 1.87
C TYR A 850 1.08 31.81 2.10
N ALA A 851 0.41 30.75 2.56
CA ALA A 851 -1.03 30.80 2.84
C ALA A 851 -1.38 31.79 3.96
N ALA A 852 -0.57 31.84 5.02
CA ALA A 852 -0.72 32.81 6.10
C ALA A 852 -0.60 34.26 5.58
N ALA A 853 0.41 34.55 4.75
CA ALA A 853 0.56 35.86 4.13
C ALA A 853 -0.63 36.22 3.22
N TYR A 854 -1.10 35.26 2.41
CA TYR A 854 -2.22 35.45 1.49
C TYR A 854 -3.55 35.73 2.21
N ALA A 855 -3.82 35.01 3.30
CA ALA A 855 -5.01 35.22 4.14
C ALA A 855 -4.93 36.55 4.89
N ASN A 856 -3.78 36.89 5.50
CA ASN A 856 -3.60 38.12 6.26
C ASN A 856 -3.85 39.38 5.43
N SER A 857 -3.44 39.39 4.16
CA SER A 857 -3.64 40.56 3.29
C SER A 857 -5.11 40.81 2.93
N ARG A 858 -6.03 39.91 3.32
CA ARG A 858 -7.45 39.92 2.89
C ARG A 858 -8.46 39.80 4.04
N LEU A 859 -8.02 39.81 5.30
CA LEU A 859 -8.92 39.66 6.46
C LEU A 859 -10.06 40.69 6.47
N HIS A 860 -9.79 41.93 6.04
CA HIS A 860 -10.77 43.01 5.95
C HIS A 860 -11.95 42.72 5.00
N ALA A 861 -11.77 41.80 4.04
CA ALA A 861 -12.81 41.42 3.07
C ALA A 861 -13.69 40.25 3.57
N VAL A 862 -13.35 39.62 4.69
CA VAL A 862 -14.13 38.52 5.26
C VAL A 862 -15.39 39.07 5.95
N THR A 863 -16.55 38.83 5.32
CA THR A 863 -17.88 39.18 5.87
C THR A 863 -18.57 38.01 6.58
N ALA A 864 -18.03 36.80 6.42
CA ALA A 864 -18.54 35.55 6.98
C ALA A 864 -18.61 35.59 8.51
N GLU A 865 -19.50 34.79 9.08
CA GLU A 865 -19.54 34.55 10.52
C GLU A 865 -18.42 33.57 10.89
N VAL A 866 -17.58 33.90 11.86
CA VAL A 866 -16.37 33.15 12.19
C VAL A 866 -16.41 32.70 13.65
N LEU A 867 -16.37 31.39 13.88
CA LEU A 867 -16.14 30.77 15.17
C LEU A 867 -14.70 30.28 15.22
N LEU A 868 -13.90 30.82 16.14
CA LEU A 868 -12.46 30.53 16.25
C LEU A 868 -12.19 29.76 17.55
N LEU A 869 -11.57 28.59 17.41
CA LEU A 869 -11.18 27.71 18.50
C LEU A 869 -9.66 27.80 18.67
N ALA A 870 -9.22 28.23 19.84
CA ALA A 870 -7.81 28.48 20.12
C ALA A 870 -7.31 27.67 21.30
N SER A 871 -6.18 27.01 21.11
CA SER A 871 -5.64 26.07 22.07
C SER A 871 -4.65 26.75 23.00
N GLY A 872 -4.72 26.42 24.28
CA GLY A 872 -3.98 27.08 25.34
C GLY A 872 -2.58 26.54 25.56
N LYS A 873 -2.36 25.27 25.25
CA LYS A 873 -1.05 24.60 25.29
C LYS A 873 -0.51 24.33 23.89
N ASP A 874 -0.86 25.19 22.92
CA ASP A 874 -0.28 25.13 21.58
C ASP A 874 1.16 25.65 21.62
N ASN A 875 2.11 24.73 21.52
CA ASN A 875 3.54 25.04 21.47
C ASN A 875 4.01 25.31 20.03
N MET A 876 3.20 25.01 19.02
CA MET A 876 3.53 25.18 17.60
C MET A 876 3.21 26.57 17.10
N LEU A 877 1.99 27.03 17.38
CA LEU A 877 1.49 28.35 16.98
C LEU A 877 1.07 29.16 18.21
N PRO A 878 1.19 30.50 18.17
CA PRO A 878 0.72 31.37 19.24
C PRO A 878 -0.81 31.53 19.15
N SER A 879 -1.54 30.42 19.32
CA SER A 879 -2.97 30.31 18.99
C SER A 879 -3.86 31.24 19.83
N ILE A 880 -3.54 31.47 21.11
CA ILE A 880 -4.28 32.43 21.95
C ILE A 880 -4.12 33.87 21.44
N ASP A 881 -2.88 34.29 21.17
CA ASP A 881 -2.60 35.67 20.73
C ASP A 881 -3.14 35.91 19.32
N GLU A 882 -3.11 34.86 18.49
CA GLU A 882 -3.68 34.91 17.16
C GLU A 882 -5.21 35.02 17.19
N ALA A 883 -5.87 34.28 18.07
CA ALA A 883 -7.31 34.40 18.27
C ALA A 883 -7.72 35.82 18.64
N LYS A 884 -7.03 36.43 19.60
CA LYS A 884 -7.28 37.84 20.01
C LYS A 884 -7.07 38.81 18.85
N ARG A 885 -6.03 38.59 18.04
CA ARG A 885 -5.77 39.44 16.88
C ARG A 885 -6.85 39.31 15.82
N LEU A 886 -7.26 38.08 15.50
CA LEU A 886 -8.31 37.82 14.52
C LEU A 886 -9.66 38.33 15.00
N GLU A 887 -9.97 38.21 16.29
CA GLU A 887 -11.17 38.81 16.92
C GLU A 887 -11.21 40.34 16.71
N GLY A 888 -10.08 41.03 16.87
CA GLY A 888 -9.97 42.46 16.59
C GLY A 888 -9.92 42.83 15.09
N SER A 889 -9.61 41.88 14.20
CA SER A 889 -9.44 42.13 12.76
C SER A 889 -10.66 41.75 11.92
N LEU A 890 -11.49 40.82 12.40
CA LEU A 890 -12.65 40.28 11.71
C LEU A 890 -13.94 40.87 12.28
N LYS A 891 -14.93 41.15 11.42
CA LYS A 891 -16.15 41.84 11.83
C LYS A 891 -17.11 41.00 12.68
N ASN A 892 -17.24 39.70 12.37
CA ASN A 892 -18.21 38.79 12.98
C ASN A 892 -17.50 37.56 13.57
N CYS A 893 -16.57 37.78 14.51
CA CYS A 893 -15.75 36.71 15.07
C CYS A 893 -16.09 36.41 16.53
N GLU A 894 -16.31 35.14 16.85
CA GLU A 894 -16.45 34.63 18.21
C GLU A 894 -15.29 33.69 18.52
N VAL A 895 -14.58 33.93 19.62
CA VAL A 895 -13.44 33.13 20.06
C VAL A 895 -13.84 32.22 21.22
N ARG A 896 -13.40 30.96 21.17
CA ARG A 896 -13.38 30.01 22.28
C ARG A 896 -11.95 29.55 22.50
N ILE A 897 -11.48 29.67 23.73
CA ILE A 897 -10.15 29.21 24.10
C ILE A 897 -10.29 27.93 24.91
N PHE A 898 -9.41 26.98 24.67
CA PHE A 898 -9.36 25.68 25.31
C PHE A 898 -8.02 25.58 26.02
N LYS A 899 -8.00 25.94 27.30
CA LYS A 899 -6.77 26.25 28.04
C LYS A 899 -5.86 25.03 28.16
N ASP A 900 -6.46 23.85 28.27
CA ASP A 900 -5.73 22.63 28.56
C ASP A 900 -5.38 21.80 27.32
N ASN A 901 -5.87 22.18 26.14
CA ASN A 901 -5.70 21.48 24.88
C ASN A 901 -4.46 21.92 24.10
N GLY A 902 -3.92 21.00 23.30
CA GLY A 902 -2.78 21.19 22.41
C GLY A 902 -3.19 21.61 20.98
N HIS A 903 -2.24 21.58 20.05
CA HIS A 903 -2.47 22.08 18.68
C HIS A 903 -3.58 21.31 17.92
N THR A 904 -3.81 20.04 18.21
CA THR A 904 -4.76 19.18 17.48
C THR A 904 -6.12 19.10 18.17
N ILE A 905 -6.67 20.25 18.55
CA ILE A 905 -7.88 20.37 19.39
C ILE A 905 -9.10 19.58 18.88
N LEU A 906 -9.28 19.45 17.56
CA LEU A 906 -10.41 18.73 16.97
C LEU A 906 -10.28 17.20 17.07
N LEU A 907 -9.09 16.70 17.44
CA LEU A 907 -8.78 15.27 17.61
C LEU A 907 -8.61 14.89 19.08
N GLU A 908 -8.61 15.85 20.00
CA GLU A 908 -8.42 15.59 21.43
C GLU A 908 -9.71 15.12 22.10
N ASP A 909 -9.57 14.13 22.99
CA ASP A 909 -10.68 13.55 23.73
C ASP A 909 -11.42 14.63 24.54
N GLY A 910 -12.75 14.60 24.46
CA GLY A 910 -13.63 15.56 25.17
C GLY A 910 -14.02 16.80 24.35
N VAL A 911 -13.42 17.03 23.18
CA VAL A 911 -13.78 18.15 22.29
C VAL A 911 -14.75 17.68 21.21
N ASN A 912 -16.00 18.15 21.24
CA ASN A 912 -16.99 17.86 20.21
C ASN A 912 -17.39 19.13 19.43
N LEU A 913 -16.99 19.20 18.15
CA LEU A 913 -17.23 20.35 17.29
C LEU A 913 -18.72 20.73 17.18
N LEU A 914 -19.59 19.73 17.05
CA LEU A 914 -21.03 19.98 16.93
C LEU A 914 -21.59 20.55 18.23
N THR A 915 -21.15 20.05 19.38
CA THR A 915 -21.51 20.58 20.70
C THR A 915 -21.07 22.04 20.85
N ILE A 916 -19.87 22.38 20.38
CA ILE A 916 -19.37 23.77 20.41
C ILE A 916 -20.26 24.66 19.55
N VAL A 917 -20.52 24.27 18.30
CA VAL A 917 -21.36 25.05 17.37
C VAL A 917 -22.80 25.22 17.90
N LYS A 918 -23.37 24.20 18.58
CA LYS A 918 -24.66 24.28 19.28
C LYS A 918 -24.60 25.27 20.45
N GLY A 919 -23.58 25.16 21.31
CA GLY A 919 -23.40 26.00 22.51
C GLY A 919 -23.18 27.47 22.18
N THR A 920 -22.49 27.77 21.08
CA THR A 920 -22.32 29.14 20.57
C THR A 920 -23.51 29.64 19.74
N CYS A 921 -24.56 28.83 19.59
CA CYS A 921 -25.73 29.12 18.74
C CYS A 921 -25.37 29.48 17.29
N LYS A 922 -24.26 28.96 16.75
CA LYS A 922 -23.83 29.24 15.37
C LYS A 922 -24.47 28.32 14.35
N TYR A 923 -25.10 27.24 14.82
CA TYR A 923 -25.85 26.35 13.95
C TYR A 923 -27.15 27.03 13.47
N ARG A 924 -27.32 27.08 12.15
CA ARG A 924 -28.50 27.58 11.45
C ARG A 924 -28.70 26.88 10.10
N LEU A 925 -29.96 26.71 9.72
CA LEU A 925 -30.40 26.13 8.45
C LEU A 925 -30.68 27.19 7.37
N SER A 926 -30.73 28.47 7.74
CA SER A 926 -30.99 29.59 6.84
C SER A 926 -30.15 30.81 7.21
N ARG A 927 -30.24 31.86 6.39
CA ARG A 927 -29.60 33.17 6.69
C ARG A 927 -30.05 33.79 8.02
N LYS A 928 -31.26 33.47 8.48
CA LYS A 928 -31.78 33.92 9.78
C LYS A 928 -31.68 32.79 10.81
N HIS A 929 -31.25 33.13 12.02
CA HIS A 929 -31.25 32.21 13.15
C HIS A 929 -32.69 31.92 13.60
N ASP A 930 -33.04 30.63 13.68
CA ASP A 930 -34.30 30.14 14.24
C ASP A 930 -34.01 29.14 15.37
N TYR A 931 -34.19 29.58 16.61
CA TYR A 931 -33.88 28.80 17.81
C TYR A 931 -34.81 27.61 18.05
N VAL A 932 -35.94 27.54 17.35
CA VAL A 932 -36.90 26.44 17.49
C VAL A 932 -36.76 25.46 16.34
N MET A 933 -36.86 25.94 15.09
CA MET A 933 -36.78 25.06 13.91
C MET A 933 -35.35 24.63 13.59
N GLY A 934 -34.35 25.44 13.95
CA GLY A 934 -32.93 25.11 13.79
C GLY A 934 -32.35 24.35 14.98
N PHE A 935 -33.16 23.95 15.96
CA PHE A 935 -32.67 23.25 17.13
C PHE A 935 -32.29 21.80 16.82
N ILE A 936 -31.13 21.37 17.31
CA ILE A 936 -30.70 19.97 17.29
C ILE A 936 -30.71 19.44 18.73
N PRO A 937 -31.48 18.38 19.05
CA PRO A 937 -31.46 17.73 20.35
C PRO A 937 -30.05 17.34 20.83
N PRO A 938 -29.80 17.31 22.15
CA PRO A 938 -28.57 16.77 22.68
C PRO A 938 -28.47 15.27 22.33
N SER A 939 -27.30 14.86 21.88
CA SER A 939 -26.96 13.45 21.64
C SER A 939 -26.87 12.69 22.95
N LYS A 940 -26.93 11.35 22.89
CA LYS A 940 -26.72 10.49 24.07
C LYS A 940 -25.36 10.75 24.75
N SER A 941 -24.32 11.08 23.96
CA SER A 941 -22.99 11.39 24.48
C SER A 941 -22.95 12.72 25.21
N GLU A 942 -23.57 13.77 24.65
CA GLU A 942 -23.73 15.08 25.30
C GLU A 942 -24.53 14.94 26.60
N PHE A 943 -25.60 14.13 26.58
CA PHE A 943 -26.40 13.83 27.75
C PHE A 943 -25.62 13.11 28.85
N LYS A 944 -24.86 12.07 28.49
CA LYS A 944 -24.04 11.31 29.43
C LYS A 944 -22.91 12.17 30.01
N ASN A 945 -22.20 12.94 29.19
CA ASN A 945 -21.14 13.83 29.66
C ASN A 945 -21.67 14.90 30.61
N ALA A 946 -22.85 15.46 30.34
CA ALA A 946 -23.49 16.39 31.28
C ALA A 946 -23.86 15.72 32.60
N LEU A 947 -24.42 14.50 32.57
CA LEU A 947 -24.70 13.71 33.77
C LEU A 947 -23.44 13.41 34.58
N ASP A 948 -22.35 13.05 33.91
CA ASP A 948 -21.06 12.75 34.55
C ASP A 948 -20.43 14.02 35.14
N ASN A 949 -20.46 15.15 34.42
CA ASN A 949 -19.98 16.46 34.92
C ASN A 949 -20.81 16.97 36.09
N ASN A 950 -22.13 16.76 36.05
CA ASN A 950 -23.06 17.15 37.11
C ASN A 950 -23.18 16.09 38.21
N ARG A 951 -22.42 15.00 38.16
CA ARG A 951 -22.53 13.88 39.12
C ARG A 951 -22.36 14.34 40.56
N PHE A 952 -21.40 15.24 40.80
CA PHE A 952 -21.22 15.88 42.11
C PHE A 952 -22.45 16.72 42.48
N TYR A 953 -22.90 17.61 41.60
CA TYR A 953 -24.07 18.44 41.85
C TYR A 953 -25.33 17.63 42.18
N ARG A 954 -25.58 16.54 41.45
CA ARG A 954 -26.69 15.61 41.69
C ARG A 954 -26.51 14.78 42.96
N TYR A 955 -25.27 14.41 43.28
CA TYR A 955 -24.95 13.79 44.57
C TYR A 955 -25.30 14.74 45.72
N PHE A 956 -24.87 15.99 45.64
CA PHE A 956 -25.09 17.01 46.65
C PHE A 956 -26.58 17.35 46.82
N THR A 957 -27.29 17.60 45.72
CA THR A 957 -28.70 18.05 45.73
C THR A 957 -29.74 16.94 45.86
N GLY A 958 -29.44 15.70 45.46
CA GLY A 958 -30.31 14.53 45.60
C GLY A 958 -31.80 14.78 45.27
N PRO A 959 -32.15 15.24 44.05
CA PRO A 959 -33.48 15.74 43.75
C PRO A 959 -34.59 14.70 44.03
N ALA A 960 -35.67 15.14 44.68
CA ALA A 960 -36.89 14.36 44.90
C ALA A 960 -38.04 14.95 44.09
N MET A 961 -38.61 14.13 43.21
CA MET A 961 -39.64 14.54 42.26
C MET A 961 -40.97 13.90 42.62
N PHE A 962 -42.04 14.71 42.62
CA PHE A 962 -43.41 14.28 42.88
C PHE A 962 -44.33 14.86 41.82
N SER A 963 -45.41 14.15 41.52
CA SER A 963 -46.45 14.62 40.59
C SER A 963 -47.84 14.21 41.05
N THR A 964 -48.84 15.00 40.67
CA THR A 964 -50.24 14.76 41.00
C THR A 964 -50.95 14.09 39.83
N LEU A 965 -51.56 12.93 40.07
CA LEU A 965 -52.34 12.17 39.09
C LEU A 965 -53.70 12.86 38.80
N GLU A 966 -54.41 12.41 37.76
CA GLU A 966 -55.71 12.99 37.38
C GLU A 966 -56.79 12.86 38.49
N ASP A 967 -56.70 11.82 39.32
CA ASP A 967 -57.55 11.61 40.49
C ASP A 967 -57.21 12.51 41.69
N GLY A 968 -56.14 13.31 41.59
CA GLY A 968 -55.67 14.21 42.64
C GLY A 968 -54.66 13.59 43.61
N LYS A 969 -54.30 12.32 43.45
CA LYS A 969 -53.30 11.65 44.30
C LYS A 969 -51.88 12.10 43.96
N ILE A 970 -51.10 12.49 44.97
CA ILE A 970 -49.67 12.79 44.81
C ILE A 970 -48.88 11.47 44.82
N VAL A 971 -47.97 11.31 43.86
CA VAL A 971 -47.10 10.13 43.72
C VAL A 971 -45.66 10.55 43.49
N ARG A 972 -44.72 9.65 43.82
CA ARG A 972 -43.29 9.85 43.52
C ARG A 972 -43.04 9.71 42.02
N GLY A 973 -42.14 10.54 41.51
CA GLY A 973 -41.77 10.61 40.10
C GLY A 973 -42.65 11.56 39.29
N LEU A 974 -42.59 11.41 37.97
CA LEU A 974 -43.21 12.33 37.00
C LEU A 974 -44.50 11.76 36.36
N SER A 975 -45.05 10.64 36.85
CA SER A 975 -46.18 9.95 36.21
C SER A 975 -47.44 10.80 36.05
N GLY A 976 -47.66 11.80 36.90
CA GLY A 976 -48.76 12.76 36.76
C GLY A 976 -48.56 13.82 35.67
N VAL A 977 -47.35 13.93 35.09
CA VAL A 977 -47.06 14.87 33.99
C VAL A 977 -47.34 14.19 32.64
N PRO A 978 -48.05 14.84 31.69
CA PRO A 978 -48.38 14.23 30.40
C PRO A 978 -47.14 13.91 29.54
N ASP A 979 -47.19 12.75 28.87
CA ASP A 979 -46.12 12.30 27.96
C ASP A 979 -46.16 12.99 26.59
N GLU A 980 -47.34 13.41 26.13
CA GLU A 980 -47.55 14.07 24.84
C GLU A 980 -47.78 15.57 25.00
N GLY A 981 -47.16 16.37 24.12
CA GLY A 981 -47.33 17.83 24.09
C GLY A 981 -48.42 18.32 23.13
N PRO A 982 -48.71 19.65 23.13
CA PRO A 982 -47.97 20.69 23.83
C PRO A 982 -48.28 20.74 25.34
N VAL A 983 -47.24 20.83 26.16
CA VAL A 983 -47.33 21.01 27.62
C VAL A 983 -46.58 22.28 28.01
N ILE A 984 -47.11 23.06 28.95
CA ILE A 984 -46.38 24.16 29.57
C ILE A 984 -46.25 23.94 31.08
N LEU A 985 -45.01 23.77 31.54
CA LEU A 985 -44.64 23.72 32.94
C LEU A 985 -44.50 25.16 33.44
N VAL A 986 -45.33 25.55 34.41
CA VAL A 986 -45.35 26.92 34.95
C VAL A 986 -45.02 26.86 36.44
N GLY A 987 -43.98 27.57 36.87
CA GLY A 987 -43.53 27.48 38.27
C GLY A 987 -42.70 28.65 38.75
N TYR A 988 -42.03 28.43 39.88
CA TYR A 988 -41.17 29.37 40.60
C TYR A 988 -39.69 29.18 40.22
N HIS A 989 -39.00 30.26 39.87
CA HIS A 989 -37.58 30.26 39.49
C HIS A 989 -36.69 30.47 40.73
N MET A 990 -35.79 29.54 41.03
CA MET A 990 -34.85 29.73 42.15
C MET A 990 -33.70 30.68 41.74
N LEU A 991 -32.93 31.14 42.73
CA LEU A 991 -31.78 32.02 42.52
C LEU A 991 -30.84 31.42 41.46
N MET A 992 -30.54 32.21 40.41
CA MET A 992 -29.72 31.83 39.25
C MET A 992 -30.21 30.62 38.43
N GLY A 993 -31.36 30.02 38.75
CA GLY A 993 -31.89 28.87 38.03
C GLY A 993 -31.17 27.55 38.33
N LEU A 994 -30.61 27.39 39.52
CA LEU A 994 -29.86 26.18 39.91
C LEU A 994 -30.72 24.89 39.90
N GLU A 995 -32.04 25.04 39.97
CA GLU A 995 -33.02 23.96 39.89
C GLU A 995 -33.19 23.37 38.47
N LEU A 996 -32.75 24.07 37.43
CA LEU A 996 -33.04 23.71 36.04
C LEU A 996 -32.33 22.43 35.61
N VAL A 997 -31.09 22.24 36.06
CA VAL A 997 -30.24 21.09 35.69
C VAL A 997 -30.92 19.76 36.07
N PRO A 998 -31.25 19.49 37.34
CA PRO A 998 -31.89 18.24 37.74
C PRO A 998 -33.32 18.09 37.19
N LEU A 999 -34.03 19.19 36.93
CA LEU A 999 -35.35 19.15 36.29
C LEU A 999 -35.24 18.60 34.85
N VAL A 1000 -34.38 19.20 34.03
CA VAL A 1000 -34.22 18.78 32.63
C VAL A 1000 -33.63 17.38 32.53
N GLU A 1001 -32.64 17.06 33.39
CA GLU A 1001 -32.04 15.73 33.45
C GLU A 1001 -33.08 14.65 33.77
N GLU A 1002 -33.96 14.87 34.73
CA GLU A 1002 -34.95 13.87 35.13
C GLU A 1002 -36.00 13.63 34.05
N PHE A 1003 -36.53 14.69 33.43
CA PHE A 1003 -37.49 14.55 32.33
C PHE A 1003 -36.90 13.76 31.14
N LEU A 1004 -35.65 14.02 30.78
CA LEU A 1004 -34.94 13.26 29.75
C LEU A 1004 -34.69 11.82 30.19
N ARG A 1005 -34.29 11.59 31.45
CA ARG A 1005 -33.95 10.26 31.98
C ARG A 1005 -35.17 9.35 32.12
N THR A 1006 -36.28 9.85 32.65
CA THR A 1006 -37.44 9.00 33.01
C THR A 1006 -38.53 8.99 31.95
N LYS A 1007 -38.72 10.11 31.24
CA LYS A 1007 -39.78 10.24 30.23
C LYS A 1007 -39.25 10.37 28.80
N ASN A 1008 -37.94 10.53 28.60
CA ASN A 1008 -37.35 10.84 27.29
C ASN A 1008 -37.96 12.11 26.65
N ILE A 1009 -38.29 13.09 27.49
CA ILE A 1009 -38.91 14.36 27.09
C ILE A 1009 -37.89 15.48 27.27
N LEU A 1010 -37.65 16.26 26.21
CA LEU A 1010 -36.81 17.44 26.27
C LEU A 1010 -37.63 18.67 26.67
N VAL A 1011 -37.41 19.18 27.89
CA VAL A 1011 -38.06 20.39 28.39
C VAL A 1011 -37.37 21.64 27.82
N ARG A 1012 -38.15 22.49 27.15
CA ARG A 1012 -37.71 23.68 26.43
C ARG A 1012 -37.89 24.94 27.27
N GLY A 1013 -36.81 25.43 27.88
CA GLY A 1013 -36.83 26.64 28.70
C GLY A 1013 -36.98 27.93 27.89
N ILE A 1014 -37.82 28.86 28.36
CA ILE A 1014 -37.92 30.22 27.82
C ILE A 1014 -37.04 31.16 28.64
N ALA A 1015 -35.98 31.68 28.02
CA ALA A 1015 -34.92 32.39 28.73
C ALA A 1015 -34.74 33.84 28.27
N HIS A 1016 -34.09 34.67 29.10
CA HIS A 1016 -33.87 36.08 28.79
C HIS A 1016 -32.95 36.25 27.55
N PRO A 1017 -33.22 37.15 26.59
CA PRO A 1017 -32.48 37.21 25.32
C PRO A 1017 -31.00 37.56 25.49
N THR A 1018 -30.65 38.27 26.56
CA THR A 1018 -29.24 38.60 26.90
C THR A 1018 -28.38 37.34 27.08
N LEU A 1019 -28.94 36.19 27.47
CA LEU A 1019 -28.19 34.92 27.56
C LEU A 1019 -27.66 34.41 26.21
N PHE A 1020 -28.22 34.91 25.11
CA PHE A 1020 -27.82 34.58 23.73
C PHE A 1020 -26.97 35.71 23.11
N SER A 1021 -26.66 36.75 23.88
CA SER A 1021 -25.91 37.93 23.43
C SER A 1021 -24.44 37.87 23.84
N GLU A 1022 -23.61 38.73 23.23
CA GLU A 1022 -22.19 38.83 23.56
C GLU A 1022 -21.92 39.37 24.98
N LEU A 1023 -22.88 40.04 25.61
CA LEU A 1023 -22.73 40.67 26.94
C LEU A 1023 -22.64 39.66 28.10
N VAL A 1024 -23.13 38.43 27.93
CA VAL A 1024 -23.12 37.36 28.94
C VAL A 1024 -22.00 36.34 28.66
N ARG A 1025 -21.11 36.64 27.70
CA ARG A 1025 -19.94 35.81 27.41
C ARG A 1025 -19.02 35.87 28.62
N THR A 1026 -19.01 34.80 29.39
CA THR A 1026 -18.12 34.64 30.54
C THR A 1026 -16.68 34.56 30.06
N ASP A 1027 -15.75 35.19 30.78
CA ASP A 1027 -14.29 35.11 30.54
C ASP A 1027 -13.72 33.68 30.69
N SER A 1028 -14.57 32.70 31.08
CA SER A 1028 -14.18 31.30 31.21
C SER A 1028 -14.29 30.55 29.89
N LYS A 1029 -13.15 29.94 29.57
CA LYS A 1029 -12.72 29.36 28.31
C LYS A 1029 -12.90 27.84 28.39
N GLU A 1030 -14.04 27.34 27.89
CA GLU A 1030 -14.29 25.97 27.35
C GLU A 1030 -15.80 25.74 27.14
N PHE A 1031 -16.64 25.69 28.18
CA PHE A 1031 -18.11 25.79 28.10
C PHE A 1031 -18.68 26.41 29.39
N SER A 1032 -19.61 27.36 29.27
CA SER A 1032 -20.25 27.99 30.43
C SER A 1032 -21.59 27.32 30.78
N TYR A 1033 -22.08 27.53 32.01
CA TYR A 1033 -23.42 27.11 32.45
C TYR A 1033 -24.52 27.53 31.46
N PHE A 1034 -24.44 28.75 30.94
CA PHE A 1034 -25.41 29.26 29.97
C PHE A 1034 -25.31 28.57 28.61
N ASP A 1035 -24.13 28.07 28.22
CA ASP A 1035 -23.98 27.31 26.98
C ASP A 1035 -24.66 25.93 27.11
N THR A 1036 -24.62 25.30 28.29
CA THR A 1036 -25.38 24.08 28.59
C THR A 1036 -26.88 24.32 28.44
N LEU A 1037 -27.41 25.43 28.97
CA LEU A 1037 -28.85 25.73 28.81
C LEU A 1037 -29.26 25.80 27.33
N LYS A 1038 -28.42 26.40 26.47
CA LYS A 1038 -28.69 26.49 25.02
C LYS A 1038 -28.65 25.12 24.34
N ILE A 1039 -27.67 24.28 24.67
CA ILE A 1039 -27.53 22.91 24.15
C ILE A 1039 -28.78 22.09 24.48
N TYR A 1040 -29.35 22.29 25.67
CA TYR A 1040 -30.56 21.62 26.14
C TYR A 1040 -31.87 22.29 25.71
N GLY A 1041 -31.80 23.28 24.83
CA GLY A 1041 -32.98 23.81 24.17
C GLY A 1041 -33.57 25.08 24.76
N ALA A 1042 -32.83 25.80 25.61
CA ALA A 1042 -33.23 27.13 26.01
C ALA A 1042 -33.45 28.00 24.77
N THR A 1043 -34.55 28.74 24.76
CA THR A 1043 -34.99 29.56 23.64
C THR A 1043 -35.25 30.98 24.14
N PRO A 1044 -34.82 32.04 23.41
CA PRO A 1044 -35.04 33.41 23.87
C PRO A 1044 -36.53 33.74 23.92
N VAL A 1045 -36.95 34.42 24.99
CA VAL A 1045 -38.34 34.81 25.22
C VAL A 1045 -38.86 35.72 24.12
N SER A 1046 -39.87 35.23 23.41
CA SER A 1046 -40.69 36.00 22.47
C SER A 1046 -42.00 35.28 22.21
N ALA A 1047 -43.06 36.02 21.86
CA ALA A 1047 -44.33 35.43 21.48
C ALA A 1047 -44.19 34.49 20.27
N SER A 1048 -43.30 34.82 19.33
CA SER A 1048 -43.03 34.00 18.15
C SER A 1048 -42.41 32.65 18.51
N ASN A 1049 -41.43 32.64 19.42
CA ASN A 1049 -40.78 31.39 19.83
C ASN A 1049 -41.72 30.50 20.66
N LEU A 1050 -42.48 31.08 21.59
CA LEU A 1050 -43.50 30.34 22.34
C LEU A 1050 -44.55 29.72 21.40
N PHE A 1051 -45.03 30.50 20.41
CA PHE A 1051 -45.94 30.00 19.38
C PHE A 1051 -45.34 28.82 18.60
N LYS A 1052 -44.08 28.93 18.16
CA LYS A 1052 -43.40 27.86 17.42
C LYS A 1052 -43.23 26.59 18.26
N LEU A 1053 -42.88 26.73 19.55
CA LEU A 1053 -42.74 25.60 20.47
C LEU A 1053 -44.06 24.85 20.66
N PHE A 1054 -45.17 25.56 20.86
CA PHE A 1054 -46.49 24.91 20.93
C PHE A 1054 -46.93 24.30 19.61
N LYS A 1055 -46.67 24.97 18.48
CA LYS A 1055 -46.92 24.39 17.16
C LYS A 1055 -46.12 23.10 16.93
N ALA A 1056 -44.92 23.01 17.49
CA ALA A 1056 -44.07 21.82 17.48
C ALA A 1056 -44.43 20.79 18.57
N LYS A 1057 -45.55 20.96 19.29
CA LYS A 1057 -46.00 20.10 20.39
C LYS A 1057 -44.93 19.89 21.48
N SER A 1058 -44.10 20.90 21.74
CA SER A 1058 -43.02 20.79 22.73
C SER A 1058 -43.52 20.89 24.18
N HIS A 1059 -42.76 20.32 25.11
CA HIS A 1059 -42.86 20.61 26.55
C HIS A 1059 -42.06 21.86 26.86
N VAL A 1060 -42.75 22.93 27.26
CA VAL A 1060 -42.18 24.26 27.46
C VAL A 1060 -42.08 24.56 28.95
N LEU A 1061 -40.96 25.14 29.39
CA LEU A 1061 -40.79 25.61 30.76
C LEU A 1061 -40.85 27.13 30.79
N LEU A 1062 -41.79 27.65 31.58
CA LEU A 1062 -42.05 29.08 31.74
C LEU A 1062 -42.01 29.47 33.21
N TYR A 1063 -41.17 30.45 33.52
CA TYR A 1063 -41.17 31.16 34.79
C TYR A 1063 -41.77 32.55 34.59
N PRO A 1064 -42.99 32.82 35.08
CA PRO A 1064 -43.63 34.11 34.87
C PRO A 1064 -42.81 35.27 35.46
N GLY A 1065 -42.06 35.08 36.55
CA GLY A 1065 -41.17 36.10 37.11
C GLY A 1065 -39.92 36.39 36.29
N GLY A 1066 -39.43 35.41 35.53
CA GLY A 1066 -38.26 35.56 34.66
C GLY A 1066 -37.01 36.06 35.41
N ALA A 1067 -36.28 37.00 34.80
CA ALA A 1067 -35.00 37.49 35.36
C ALA A 1067 -35.14 38.12 36.76
N ARG A 1068 -36.27 38.80 37.05
CA ARG A 1068 -36.49 39.44 38.36
C ARG A 1068 -36.60 38.44 39.50
N GLU A 1069 -37.16 37.27 39.21
CA GLU A 1069 -37.30 36.16 40.17
C GLU A 1069 -35.99 35.39 40.31
N ALA A 1070 -35.30 35.15 39.19
CA ALA A 1070 -33.98 34.50 39.15
C ALA A 1070 -32.87 35.32 39.83
N LEU A 1071 -33.04 36.64 39.92
CA LEU A 1071 -32.10 37.60 40.53
C LEU A 1071 -32.74 38.35 41.71
N HIS A 1072 -33.51 37.63 42.53
CA HIS A 1072 -34.18 38.21 43.69
C HIS A 1072 -33.19 38.76 44.73
N ARG A 1073 -33.65 39.70 45.55
CA ARG A 1073 -32.84 40.40 46.56
C ARG A 1073 -32.88 39.68 47.91
N LYS A 1074 -32.07 40.14 48.87
CA LYS A 1074 -32.07 39.58 50.22
C LYS A 1074 -33.47 39.65 50.84
N GLY A 1075 -33.95 38.53 51.38
CA GLY A 1075 -35.28 38.42 52.01
C GLY A 1075 -36.44 38.15 51.05
N GLU A 1076 -36.19 38.06 49.73
CA GLU A 1076 -37.22 37.77 48.73
C GLU A 1076 -37.30 36.28 48.33
N MET A 1077 -36.72 35.39 49.12
CA MET A 1077 -36.72 33.95 48.86
C MET A 1077 -38.15 33.40 48.81
N TYR A 1078 -38.43 32.54 47.83
CA TYR A 1078 -39.75 31.96 47.58
C TYR A 1078 -40.88 32.98 47.32
N LYS A 1079 -40.55 34.25 47.07
CA LYS A 1079 -41.52 35.26 46.62
C LYS A 1079 -41.79 35.06 45.14
N LEU A 1080 -43.06 34.85 44.77
CA LEU A 1080 -43.49 34.77 43.37
C LEU A 1080 -43.61 36.16 42.75
N PHE A 1081 -42.81 36.43 41.73
CA PHE A 1081 -42.90 37.65 40.94
C PHE A 1081 -43.85 37.41 39.76
N TRP A 1082 -45.15 37.50 40.00
CA TRP A 1082 -46.15 37.15 39.00
C TRP A 1082 -46.60 38.37 38.16
N PRO A 1083 -46.59 38.33 36.82
CA PRO A 1083 -47.08 39.43 36.01
C PRO A 1083 -48.61 39.57 36.10
N ASP A 1084 -49.16 40.70 35.64
CA ASP A 1084 -50.62 40.94 35.66
C ASP A 1084 -51.34 40.43 34.41
N GLN A 1085 -50.59 39.99 33.39
CA GLN A 1085 -51.12 39.68 32.05
C GLN A 1085 -51.30 38.16 31.83
N PRO A 1086 -52.49 37.67 31.44
CA PRO A 1086 -52.79 36.26 31.25
C PRO A 1086 -52.38 35.71 29.86
N GLU A 1087 -51.44 36.36 29.16
CA GLU A 1087 -51.18 36.07 27.74
C GLU A 1087 -50.67 34.64 27.47
N PHE A 1088 -49.95 34.02 28.40
CA PHE A 1088 -49.51 32.63 28.22
C PHE A 1088 -50.68 31.64 28.33
N VAL A 1089 -51.71 31.94 29.13
CA VAL A 1089 -52.91 31.09 29.26
C VAL A 1089 -53.71 31.13 27.97
N ARG A 1090 -53.87 32.32 27.40
CA ARG A 1090 -54.52 32.49 26.09
C ARG A 1090 -53.74 31.79 24.97
N MET A 1091 -52.41 31.86 25.01
CA MET A 1091 -51.56 31.12 24.08
C MET A 1091 -51.68 29.59 24.27
N ALA A 1092 -51.76 29.10 25.51
CA ALA A 1092 -51.97 27.68 25.78
C ALA A 1092 -53.33 27.21 25.25
N ALA A 1093 -54.41 27.95 25.55
CA ALA A 1093 -55.76 27.67 25.06
C ALA A 1093 -55.83 27.59 23.53
N LYS A 1094 -55.16 28.51 22.82
CA LYS A 1094 -55.09 28.52 21.35
C LYS A 1094 -54.56 27.21 20.74
N PHE A 1095 -53.67 26.52 21.45
CA PHE A 1095 -53.03 25.28 20.99
C PHE A 1095 -53.54 24.03 21.71
N GLY A 1096 -54.54 24.15 22.60
CA GLY A 1096 -54.98 23.06 23.46
C GLY A 1096 -53.88 22.55 24.39
N ALA A 1097 -52.92 23.40 24.77
CA ALA A 1097 -51.76 22.98 25.55
C ALA A 1097 -52.13 22.67 27.00
N THR A 1098 -51.60 21.58 27.54
CA THR A 1098 -51.82 21.24 28.95
C THR A 1098 -50.91 22.08 29.85
N ILE A 1099 -51.48 22.81 30.79
CA ILE A 1099 -50.75 23.61 31.78
C ILE A 1099 -50.50 22.75 33.01
N VAL A 1100 -49.24 22.62 33.42
CA VAL A 1100 -48.84 21.88 34.62
C VAL A 1100 -48.16 22.88 35.57
N PRO A 1101 -48.89 23.39 36.58
CA PRO A 1101 -48.29 24.23 37.61
C PRO A 1101 -47.35 23.39 38.47
N PHE A 1102 -46.18 23.90 38.84
CA PHE A 1102 -45.26 23.18 39.70
C PHE A 1102 -44.54 24.09 40.70
N GLY A 1103 -44.23 23.53 41.86
CA GLY A 1103 -43.41 24.16 42.89
C GLY A 1103 -42.06 23.48 43.01
N VAL A 1104 -41.03 24.25 43.35
CA VAL A 1104 -39.69 23.74 43.65
C VAL A 1104 -39.14 24.45 44.87
N ILE A 1105 -38.55 23.69 45.79
CA ILE A 1105 -37.84 24.23 46.95
C ILE A 1105 -36.55 23.46 47.20
N GLY A 1106 -35.54 24.13 47.74
CA GLY A 1106 -34.33 23.50 48.27
C GLY A 1106 -34.25 23.64 49.79
N GLU A 1107 -33.47 22.79 50.46
CA GLU A 1107 -33.08 23.05 51.84
C GLU A 1107 -31.99 24.14 51.89
N ASP A 1108 -32.39 25.32 52.36
CA ASP A 1108 -31.64 26.49 52.86
C ASP A 1108 -30.41 26.94 52.06
N ASP A 1109 -30.64 27.05 50.74
CA ASP A 1109 -29.80 27.53 49.64
C ASP A 1109 -28.42 26.87 49.53
N ILE A 1110 -28.19 26.22 48.37
CA ILE A 1110 -26.90 25.69 47.93
C ILE A 1110 -25.81 26.79 47.99
N VAL A 1111 -26.24 28.06 47.93
CA VAL A 1111 -25.42 29.26 47.98
C VAL A 1111 -26.09 30.34 48.85
N GLU A 1112 -25.33 31.00 49.72
CA GLU A 1112 -25.78 32.15 50.50
C GLU A 1112 -25.63 33.44 49.68
N LEU A 1113 -26.72 34.23 49.58
CA LEU A 1113 -26.72 35.55 48.93
C LEU A 1113 -26.09 36.61 49.84
N VAL A 1114 -24.80 36.91 49.61
CA VAL A 1114 -24.01 37.86 50.40
C VAL A 1114 -24.07 39.28 49.87
N LEU A 1115 -24.15 39.45 48.55
CA LEU A 1115 -24.31 40.75 47.90
C LEU A 1115 -25.45 40.68 46.88
N ASP A 1116 -26.52 41.42 47.10
CA ASP A 1116 -27.57 41.60 46.11
C ASP A 1116 -27.32 42.86 45.26
N TYR A 1117 -28.27 43.21 44.39
CA TYR A 1117 -28.17 44.39 43.53
C TYR A 1117 -27.88 45.67 44.32
N ASP A 1118 -28.63 45.92 45.40
CA ASP A 1118 -28.54 47.16 46.16
C ASP A 1118 -27.18 47.28 46.85
N ASP A 1119 -26.61 46.16 47.29
CA ASP A 1119 -25.25 46.11 47.85
C ASP A 1119 -24.17 46.32 46.78
N ILE A 1120 -24.29 45.70 45.60
CA ILE A 1120 -23.30 45.84 44.53
C ILE A 1120 -23.28 47.27 43.97
N MET A 1121 -24.44 47.92 43.89
CA MET A 1121 -24.55 49.32 43.42
C MET A 1121 -23.89 50.32 44.37
N LYS A 1122 -23.60 49.95 45.62
CA LYS A 1122 -22.80 50.78 46.55
C LYS A 1122 -21.30 50.73 46.23
N ILE A 1123 -20.84 49.82 45.39
CA ILE A 1123 -19.42 49.67 45.01
C ILE A 1123 -19.15 50.44 43.70
N PRO A 1124 -18.37 51.54 43.68
CA PRO A 1124 -18.30 52.46 42.54
C PRO A 1124 -17.93 51.82 41.20
N VAL A 1125 -16.90 50.94 41.18
CA VAL A 1125 -16.42 50.29 39.95
C VAL A 1125 -17.46 49.31 39.38
N LEU A 1126 -18.15 48.58 40.26
CA LEU A 1126 -19.18 47.62 39.87
C LEU A 1126 -20.48 48.32 39.45
N ASN A 1127 -20.85 49.42 40.11
CA ASN A 1127 -22.00 50.25 39.74
C ASN A 1127 -21.85 50.78 38.30
N ASP A 1128 -20.70 51.39 37.98
CA ASP A 1128 -20.45 51.92 36.64
C ASP A 1128 -20.46 50.83 35.56
N TYR A 1129 -19.99 49.62 35.90
CA TYR A 1129 -20.01 48.47 35.00
C TYR A 1129 -21.43 47.95 34.76
N ILE A 1130 -22.21 47.75 35.84
CA ILE A 1130 -23.60 47.27 35.76
C ILE A 1130 -24.49 48.27 35.02
N ARG A 1131 -24.33 49.57 35.29
CA ARG A 1131 -25.10 50.61 34.61
C ARG A 1131 -24.80 50.64 33.11
N ARG A 1132 -23.51 50.63 32.73
CA ARG A 1132 -23.10 50.55 31.32
C ARG A 1132 -23.64 49.30 30.64
N ASN A 1133 -23.55 48.13 31.26
CA ASN A 1133 -24.03 46.88 30.67
C ASN A 1133 -25.56 46.85 30.51
N ASN A 1134 -26.31 47.36 31.49
CA ASN A 1134 -27.77 47.45 31.39
C ASN A 1134 -28.22 48.51 30.37
N GLU A 1135 -27.48 49.62 30.21
CA GLU A 1135 -27.71 50.62 29.16
C GLU A 1135 -27.38 50.09 27.75
N LEU A 1136 -26.31 49.30 27.63
CA LEU A 1136 -25.88 48.64 26.39
C LEU A 1136 -26.73 47.41 26.02
N SER A 1137 -27.53 46.90 26.96
CA SER A 1137 -28.44 45.77 26.71
C SER A 1137 -29.48 46.17 25.65
N ARG A 1138 -29.33 45.58 24.46
CA ARG A 1138 -30.24 45.81 23.31
C ARG A 1138 -31.65 45.25 23.52
N PHE A 1139 -31.86 44.46 24.57
CA PHE A 1139 -33.09 43.71 24.79
C PHE A 1139 -33.82 44.25 26.02
N ARG A 1140 -34.91 45.00 25.80
CA ARG A 1140 -35.85 45.41 26.86
C ARG A 1140 -37.07 44.51 26.83
N VAL A 1141 -37.01 43.41 27.57
CA VAL A 1141 -38.15 42.51 27.75
C VAL A 1141 -39.11 43.17 28.76
N ARG A 1142 -40.42 43.08 28.53
CA ARG A 1142 -41.47 43.65 29.41
C ARG A 1142 -41.41 45.18 29.62
N ALA A 1143 -40.85 45.94 28.66
CA ALA A 1143 -40.80 47.41 28.71
C ALA A 1143 -42.17 48.10 28.85
N ASN A 1144 -43.24 47.42 28.42
CA ASN A 1144 -44.62 47.94 28.45
C ASN A 1144 -45.42 47.44 29.68
N VAL A 1145 -44.77 46.80 30.65
CA VAL A 1145 -45.39 46.25 31.86
C VAL A 1145 -45.02 47.13 33.05
N THR A 1146 -45.92 47.28 34.02
CA THR A 1146 -45.71 48.03 35.27
C THR A 1146 -45.52 47.09 36.46
N GLY A 1147 -45.01 47.60 37.59
CA GLY A 1147 -44.82 46.82 38.82
C GLY A 1147 -43.44 46.17 38.96
N GLU A 1148 -43.27 45.31 39.95
CA GLU A 1148 -41.96 44.73 40.33
C GLU A 1148 -41.29 43.94 39.20
N VAL A 1149 -42.10 43.31 38.33
CA VAL A 1149 -41.65 42.46 37.22
C VAL A 1149 -41.05 43.27 36.05
N ALA A 1150 -41.35 44.57 36.00
CA ALA A 1150 -40.81 45.49 34.99
C ALA A 1150 -39.34 45.86 35.27
N ASN A 1151 -38.90 45.77 36.53
CA ASN A 1151 -37.51 46.00 36.89
C ASN A 1151 -36.67 44.76 36.58
N GLN A 1152 -35.95 44.78 35.46
CA GLN A 1152 -35.12 43.66 34.99
C GLN A 1152 -33.63 44.02 34.98
N GLU A 1153 -33.16 44.68 36.03
CA GLU A 1153 -31.74 44.95 36.24
C GLU A 1153 -30.95 43.64 36.26
N LEU A 1154 -30.10 43.43 35.25
CA LEU A 1154 -29.24 42.26 35.16
C LEU A 1154 -27.96 42.52 35.96
N TYR A 1155 -27.67 41.64 36.91
CA TYR A 1155 -26.47 41.65 37.73
C TYR A 1155 -26.08 40.22 38.11
N PHE A 1156 -24.81 40.02 38.47
CA PHE A 1156 -24.37 38.77 39.09
C PHE A 1156 -24.34 38.97 40.61
N PRO A 1157 -25.18 38.24 41.38
CA PRO A 1157 -25.16 38.33 42.83
C PRO A 1157 -23.84 37.80 43.41
N GLY A 1158 -23.42 38.34 44.55
CA GLY A 1158 -22.32 37.79 45.33
C GLY A 1158 -22.80 36.59 46.14
N LEU A 1159 -22.29 35.40 45.82
CA LEU A 1159 -22.74 34.12 46.36
C LEU A 1159 -21.60 33.42 47.13
N LEU A 1160 -21.88 32.92 48.34
CA LEU A 1160 -20.98 32.02 49.07
C LEU A 1160 -21.52 30.58 49.04
N PRO A 1161 -20.69 29.55 48.78
CA PRO A 1161 -21.15 28.17 48.81
C PRO A 1161 -21.56 27.74 50.23
N LYS A 1162 -22.70 27.06 50.36
CA LYS A 1162 -23.22 26.51 51.62
C LYS A 1162 -23.21 24.98 51.59
N ILE A 1163 -23.42 24.32 52.73
CA ILE A 1163 -23.61 22.86 52.77
C ILE A 1163 -24.91 22.54 52.02
N PRO A 1164 -24.87 21.81 50.89
CA PRO A 1164 -26.02 21.69 50.01
C PRO A 1164 -27.10 20.76 50.58
N GLY A 1165 -28.30 21.29 50.72
CA GLY A 1165 -29.51 20.57 51.09
C GLY A 1165 -30.23 19.92 49.89
N ARG A 1166 -31.26 19.10 50.17
CA ARG A 1166 -32.03 18.41 49.11
C ARG A 1166 -32.88 19.37 48.26
N LEU A 1167 -33.06 19.10 46.97
CA LEU A 1167 -34.07 19.75 46.12
C LEU A 1167 -35.36 18.90 46.03
N TYR A 1168 -36.53 19.56 46.14
CA TYR A 1168 -37.84 18.93 46.05
C TYR A 1168 -38.70 19.61 44.97
N TYR A 1169 -39.38 18.82 44.16
CA TYR A 1169 -40.25 19.27 43.07
C TYR A 1169 -41.62 18.63 43.20
N LEU A 1170 -42.68 19.42 43.04
CA LEU A 1170 -44.05 18.94 42.98
C LEU A 1170 -44.74 19.51 41.75
N PHE A 1171 -45.04 18.64 40.80
CA PHE A 1171 -45.87 18.94 39.64
C PHE A 1171 -47.34 18.73 40.00
N GLY A 1172 -48.10 19.82 40.05
CA GLY A 1172 -49.52 19.83 40.37
C GLY A 1172 -50.38 19.17 39.29
N LYS A 1173 -51.70 19.16 39.52
CA LYS A 1173 -52.65 18.50 38.62
C LYS A 1173 -52.62 19.15 37.23
N PRO A 1174 -52.50 18.36 36.13
CA PRO A 1174 -52.54 18.90 34.77
C PRO A 1174 -53.89 19.57 34.45
N ILE A 1175 -53.83 20.77 33.90
CA ILE A 1175 -54.99 21.56 33.46
C ILE A 1175 -55.05 21.54 31.94
N ARG A 1176 -56.00 20.79 31.36
CA ARG A 1176 -56.17 20.70 29.92
C ARG A 1176 -56.97 21.91 29.43
N THR A 1177 -56.38 22.69 28.51
CA THR A 1177 -57.08 23.84 27.90
C THR A 1177 -57.76 23.49 26.57
N GLU A 1178 -57.69 22.23 26.15
CA GLU A 1178 -58.39 21.73 24.96
C GLU A 1178 -59.90 21.90 25.14
N GLY A 1179 -60.57 22.51 24.16
CA GLY A 1179 -61.99 22.86 24.24
C GLY A 1179 -62.31 24.17 24.98
N MET A 1180 -61.32 24.89 25.51
CA MET A 1180 -61.51 26.20 26.20
C MET A 1180 -61.30 27.39 25.24
N GLU A 1181 -61.92 27.37 24.05
CA GLU A 1181 -61.70 28.38 23.01
C GLU A 1181 -62.20 29.79 23.41
N GLU A 1182 -63.18 29.87 24.31
CA GLU A 1182 -63.75 31.14 24.79
C GLU A 1182 -62.74 31.99 25.59
N LEU A 1183 -61.71 31.39 26.18
CA LEU A 1183 -60.57 32.08 26.81
C LEU A 1183 -59.81 33.02 25.83
N LEU A 1184 -59.96 32.81 24.52
CA LEU A 1184 -59.37 33.70 23.51
C LEU A 1184 -60.11 35.03 23.40
N LYS A 1185 -61.43 35.03 23.67
CA LYS A 1185 -62.34 36.18 23.55
C LYS A 1185 -62.63 36.82 24.91
N ASP A 1186 -62.83 36.01 25.96
CA ASP A 1186 -63.14 36.47 27.31
C ASP A 1186 -61.86 36.69 28.14
N ARG A 1187 -61.55 37.96 28.43
CA ARG A 1187 -60.39 38.34 29.24
C ARG A 1187 -60.57 38.03 30.73
N GLN A 1188 -61.80 37.96 31.22
CA GLN A 1188 -62.09 37.70 32.63
C GLN A 1188 -61.91 36.22 32.93
N GLU A 1189 -62.45 35.34 32.10
CA GLU A 1189 -62.28 33.89 32.24
C GLU A 1189 -60.79 33.47 32.13
N ALA A 1190 -60.05 34.07 31.18
CA ALA A 1190 -58.60 33.89 31.08
C ALA A 1190 -57.84 34.38 32.32
N ARG A 1191 -58.34 35.43 33.00
CA ARG A 1191 -57.75 35.96 34.23
C ARG A 1191 -58.03 35.07 35.44
N GLU A 1192 -59.21 34.46 35.51
CA GLU A 1192 -59.56 33.52 36.57
C GLU A 1192 -58.69 32.27 36.53
N LEU A 1193 -58.56 31.64 35.35
CA LEU A 1193 -57.66 30.50 35.16
C LEU A 1193 -56.20 30.89 35.45
N TYR A 1194 -55.78 32.09 35.05
CA TYR A 1194 -54.45 32.61 35.36
C TYR A 1194 -54.16 32.73 36.86
N LEU A 1195 -55.13 33.22 37.64
CA LEU A 1195 -55.03 33.32 39.10
C LEU A 1195 -55.09 31.94 39.77
N GLN A 1196 -55.89 31.02 39.23
CA GLN A 1196 -55.91 29.62 39.68
C GLN A 1196 -54.54 28.96 39.52
N ILE A 1197 -53.88 29.13 38.36
CA ILE A 1197 -52.53 28.61 38.11
C ILE A 1197 -51.52 29.19 39.11
N LYS A 1198 -51.59 30.50 39.38
CA LYS A 1198 -50.74 31.15 40.39
C LYS A 1198 -50.93 30.53 41.77
N SER A 1199 -52.19 30.39 42.19
CA SER A 1199 -52.53 29.80 43.49
C SER A 1199 -52.05 28.34 43.59
N GLU A 1200 -52.12 27.58 42.49
CA GLU A 1200 -51.65 26.19 42.48
C GLU A 1200 -50.12 26.10 42.63
N VAL A 1201 -49.35 27.03 42.03
CA VAL A 1201 -47.90 27.12 42.25
C VAL A 1201 -47.59 27.45 43.71
N GLU A 1202 -48.32 28.40 44.32
CA GLU A 1202 -48.20 28.75 45.74
C GLU A 1202 -48.50 27.54 46.65
N ASN A 1203 -49.58 26.81 46.37
CA ASN A 1203 -49.99 25.62 47.11
C ASN A 1203 -48.93 24.50 47.02
N ASN A 1204 -48.37 24.26 45.83
CA ASN A 1204 -47.34 23.25 45.63
C ASN A 1204 -46.07 23.59 46.44
N MET A 1205 -45.63 24.85 46.43
CA MET A 1205 -44.49 25.29 47.23
C MET A 1205 -44.78 25.18 48.74
N ALA A 1206 -45.95 25.60 49.20
CA ALA A 1206 -46.35 25.52 50.60
C ALA A 1206 -46.41 24.06 51.10
N TYR A 1207 -46.95 23.15 50.29
CA TYR A 1207 -46.96 21.72 50.58
C TYR A 1207 -45.53 21.19 50.73
N LEU A 1208 -44.64 21.49 49.77
CA LEU A 1208 -43.25 21.05 49.84
C LEU A 1208 -42.54 21.61 51.07
N MET A 1209 -42.76 22.89 51.41
CA MET A 1209 -42.12 23.54 52.57
C MET A 1209 -42.49 22.86 53.88
N LYS A 1210 -43.73 22.40 53.99
CA LYS A 1210 -44.22 21.62 55.13
C LYS A 1210 -43.63 20.21 55.13
N LYS A 1211 -43.70 19.50 54.00
CA LYS A 1211 -43.32 18.08 53.90
C LYS A 1211 -41.83 17.82 53.96
N ARG A 1212 -40.98 18.73 53.47
CA ARG A 1212 -39.52 18.56 53.52
C ARG A 1212 -38.97 18.34 54.94
N VAL A 1213 -39.67 18.83 55.97
CA VAL A 1213 -39.26 18.67 57.38
C VAL A 1213 -39.38 17.21 57.84
N GLU A 1214 -40.22 16.41 57.19
CA GLU A 1214 -40.42 14.99 57.48
C GLU A 1214 -39.35 14.09 56.81
N ASP A 1215 -38.48 14.62 55.95
CA ASP A 1215 -37.45 13.83 55.26
C ASP A 1215 -36.24 13.54 56.17
N PRO A 1216 -35.98 12.27 56.56
CA PRO A 1216 -34.79 11.94 57.34
C PRO A 1216 -33.49 12.05 56.53
N TYR A 1217 -33.58 12.15 55.21
CA TYR A 1217 -32.46 12.30 54.28
C TYR A 1217 -32.38 13.71 53.70
N ARG A 1218 -32.96 14.70 54.42
CA ARG A 1218 -32.92 16.11 54.06
C ARG A 1218 -31.47 16.63 54.04
N ASN A 1219 -30.70 16.33 55.09
CA ASN A 1219 -29.27 16.70 55.20
C ASN A 1219 -28.37 15.78 54.36
N ILE A 1220 -27.29 16.33 53.81
CA ILE A 1220 -26.27 15.58 53.06
C ILE A 1220 -25.55 14.52 53.89
N PHE A 1221 -25.32 14.73 55.20
CA PHE A 1221 -24.62 13.75 56.03
C PHE A 1221 -25.41 12.43 56.09
N ASP A 1222 -26.72 12.51 56.35
CA ASP A 1222 -27.61 11.34 56.41
C ASP A 1222 -27.74 10.66 55.04
N ARG A 1223 -27.81 11.44 53.94
CA ARG A 1223 -27.77 10.90 52.56
C ARG A 1223 -26.47 10.16 52.25
N THR A 1224 -25.35 10.73 52.67
CA THR A 1224 -24.02 10.19 52.40
C THR A 1224 -23.82 8.89 53.18
N ALA A 1225 -24.23 8.87 54.45
CA ALA A 1225 -24.25 7.67 55.27
C ALA A 1225 -25.12 6.58 54.63
N TYR A 1226 -26.36 6.89 54.23
CA TYR A 1226 -27.25 5.92 53.59
C TYR A 1226 -26.67 5.33 52.29
N ARG A 1227 -26.08 6.18 51.44
CA ARG A 1227 -25.47 5.78 50.15
C ARG A 1227 -24.22 4.92 50.33
N ALA A 1228 -23.47 5.08 51.42
CA ALA A 1228 -22.30 4.24 51.70
C ALA A 1228 -22.69 2.77 51.97
N PHE A 1229 -23.93 2.53 52.42
CA PHE A 1229 -24.44 1.20 52.77
C PHE A 1229 -25.45 0.61 51.77
N SER A 1230 -25.83 1.32 50.70
CA SER A 1230 -26.91 0.92 49.77
C SER A 1230 -26.53 1.12 48.29
N ALA A 1231 -26.96 0.21 47.40
CA ALA A 1231 -26.28 -0.07 46.11
C ALA A 1231 -26.44 0.93 44.92
N PRO A 1232 -27.47 1.81 44.79
CA PRO A 1232 -27.41 2.89 43.78
C PRO A 1232 -27.65 4.33 44.32
N ILE A 1233 -26.84 5.29 43.84
CA ILE A 1233 -26.88 6.74 44.14
C ILE A 1233 -28.26 7.37 43.89
N ASP A 1234 -29.04 6.79 42.97
CA ASP A 1234 -30.30 7.31 42.42
C ASP A 1234 -31.55 6.97 43.23
N GLN A 1235 -31.42 6.19 44.31
CA GLN A 1235 -32.54 5.70 45.11
C GLN A 1235 -32.41 6.08 46.58
N VAL A 1236 -32.11 7.35 46.84
CA VAL A 1236 -32.17 7.88 48.21
C VAL A 1236 -33.64 8.07 48.61
N PRO A 1237 -34.14 7.39 49.66
CA PRO A 1237 -35.51 7.53 50.11
C PRO A 1237 -35.82 8.98 50.49
N THR A 1238 -37.09 9.36 50.47
CA THR A 1238 -37.63 10.65 50.92
C THR A 1238 -38.89 10.39 51.75
N PHE A 1239 -39.58 11.44 52.20
CA PHE A 1239 -40.91 11.35 52.81
C PHE A 1239 -41.94 10.72 51.86
N ASP A 1240 -42.96 10.05 52.39
CA ASP A 1240 -44.08 9.54 51.59
C ASP A 1240 -45.11 10.65 51.36
N PRO A 1241 -45.51 10.93 50.11
CA PRO A 1241 -46.36 12.07 49.76
C PRO A 1241 -47.80 11.96 50.24
#